data_AF-A0A5J4YH12-F1
#
_entry.id   AF-A0A5J4YH12-F1
#
_cell.length_a   1.000
_cell.length_b   1.000
_cell.length_c   1.000
_cell.angle_alpha   90.00
_cell.angle_beta   90.00
_cell.angle_gamma   90.00
#
_symmetry.space_group_name_H-M   'P 1'
#
loop_
_entity.id
_entity.type
_entity.pdbx_description
1 polymer ?
#
loop_
_entity_poly.entity_id
_entity_poly.type
_entity_poly.pdbx_seq_one_letter_code
_entity_poly.pdbx_strand_id
1 'polypeptide(L)'
;MLFRAPPPEAPSSSAHTHHQLPGAQISHRHCALKNDPARSIPGQNRRNDIKQRRRNLKKCLHKATQVSAQHTNGTPKAGITGTDLKHLTRAAELADSSAGVSQPHPNSGCVLVHADGSVLSETYLTAQGTTSAEVQAVAAAQPQCSGSTAYLNLETGDCHGDSTSLSALIQAGVRRVVIGIRHPLAHCRGAAIQELRQHGLQVDVLGEAPCFESTGWEDSTLQKCFVANEALLHRAATQRPLSIFKYAMTMDGKIATSMGHSAWVSSPASRQQVFETRARSDAVIVGGQTVRLDNPRLTTRREGGHMPMRIVMSRTLDLQEEANLWDVSVEPTIVMTQRGARTDFQQKLRARGVEVVEFDFLTPHAVAAYCYDRGFLQCLWECGGTLAAPAIAAGVIHKTLAFIAPKLIGGVRAPSPVGELGNVEMTQALSIIEPHWQGIGQDMLLTGYLPASGGPEALDAALSGHHLQLAAQQSNGTSPSSSAPDLSPRGKDRRRSQSDSNKAVHFYKAWDEYGALSNFSCHPIRLSQEPMTDASTSQNCTDTDDWREWRSVEHYYQAQKFASTSGASANAAIIEMVAEAASPEEAARLGRRHQRLQPAAVRPDWDQAKLQVMLAALRVKFITHEGPRKLLLSTAGQGTAPGRLLQERSPSDFFWAKGHDGTGSNHLGRLLMQVREELLQQQVQVSPTPLPEMVGQT
;
A
#
# COMPACT_ATOMS: atom_id res chain seq x y z
N MET A 1 12.76 -25.99 -43.20
CA MET A 1 12.09 -26.92 -44.12
C MET A 1 11.07 -26.14 -44.93
N LEU A 2 11.10 -26.35 -46.24
CA LEU A 2 10.45 -25.58 -47.30
C LEU A 2 8.94 -25.84 -47.47
N PHE A 3 8.30 -24.93 -48.23
CA PHE A 3 7.03 -25.04 -48.98
C PHE A 3 5.74 -24.83 -48.16
N ARG A 4 4.67 -24.16 -48.65
CA ARG A 4 4.19 -23.91 -50.03
C ARG A 4 3.07 -22.85 -50.02
N ALA A 5 3.03 -21.96 -51.02
CA ALA A 5 1.82 -21.21 -51.42
C ALA A 5 1.01 -22.04 -52.44
N PRO A 6 -0.33 -21.84 -52.55
CA PRO A 6 -0.96 -21.46 -53.84
C PRO A 6 -2.31 -20.67 -53.67
N PRO A 7 -3.10 -20.36 -54.73
CA PRO A 7 -2.85 -19.60 -55.98
C PRO A 7 -3.90 -18.46 -56.23
N PRO A 8 -3.86 -17.70 -57.36
CA PRO A 8 -4.76 -16.56 -57.65
C PRO A 8 -5.85 -16.81 -58.75
N GLU A 9 -6.88 -15.92 -58.73
CA GLU A 9 -7.90 -15.53 -59.76
C GLU A 9 -8.92 -16.61 -60.25
N ALA A 10 -10.20 -16.32 -60.58
CA ALA A 10 -10.77 -15.27 -61.46
C ALA A 10 -12.33 -15.08 -61.29
N PRO A 11 -13.03 -14.20 -62.06
CA PRO A 11 -14.23 -13.44 -61.65
C PRO A 11 -15.61 -13.88 -62.23
N SER A 12 -16.72 -13.32 -61.72
CA SER A 12 -17.98 -13.18 -62.50
C SER A 12 -18.98 -12.12 -61.98
N SER A 13 -19.37 -11.27 -62.93
CA SER A 13 -20.46 -10.30 -63.13
C SER A 13 -21.78 -10.27 -62.30
N SER A 14 -22.17 -9.03 -61.96
CA SER A 14 -23.48 -8.32 -62.12
C SER A 14 -24.82 -8.92 -61.67
N ALA A 15 -25.58 -8.15 -60.89
CA ALA A 15 -26.92 -7.64 -61.27
C ALA A 15 -27.44 -6.56 -60.29
N HIS A 16 -27.95 -5.47 -60.84
CA HIS A 16 -28.68 -4.39 -60.18
C HIS A 16 -30.05 -4.84 -59.67
N THR A 17 -30.55 -4.23 -58.58
CA THR A 17 -31.93 -3.73 -58.54
C THR A 17 -32.07 -2.58 -57.54
N HIS A 18 -32.54 -1.45 -58.06
CA HIS A 18 -33.02 -0.30 -57.32
C HIS A 18 -34.37 -0.60 -56.67
N HIS A 19 -34.59 -0.14 -55.44
CA HIS A 19 -35.91 0.33 -55.04
C HIS A 19 -35.78 1.60 -54.21
N GLN A 20 -36.63 2.56 -54.56
CA GLN A 20 -36.62 3.96 -54.19
C GLN A 20 -37.95 4.29 -53.50
N LEU A 21 -37.91 5.31 -52.64
CA LEU A 21 -38.97 6.23 -52.17
C LEU A 21 -39.77 5.86 -50.90
N PRO A 22 -40.39 6.86 -50.21
CA PRO A 22 -40.32 8.33 -50.41
C PRO A 22 -39.95 9.14 -49.15
N GLY A 23 -39.57 10.40 -49.38
CA GLY A 23 -39.42 11.44 -48.36
C GLY A 23 -40.72 12.20 -48.07
N ALA A 24 -40.68 12.99 -47.00
CA ALA A 24 -41.60 14.10 -46.77
C ALA A 24 -40.83 15.26 -46.09
N GLN A 25 -40.77 16.39 -46.80
CA GLN A 25 -40.43 17.72 -46.27
C GLN A 25 -41.64 18.30 -45.52
N ILE A 26 -41.41 19.11 -44.49
CA ILE A 26 -42.23 20.27 -44.05
C ILE A 26 -41.27 21.15 -43.20
N SER A 27 -40.78 22.26 -43.75
CA SER A 27 -41.24 23.66 -43.56
C SER A 27 -40.68 24.36 -42.32
N HIS A 28 -39.79 25.32 -42.58
CA HIS A 28 -39.37 26.38 -41.67
C HIS A 28 -40.53 27.35 -41.41
N ARG A 29 -40.79 27.66 -40.13
CA ARG A 29 -41.42 28.93 -39.73
C ARG A 29 -40.56 29.63 -38.69
N HIS A 30 -40.09 30.82 -39.06
CA HIS A 30 -39.62 31.85 -38.15
C HIS A 30 -40.77 32.30 -37.24
N CYS A 31 -40.51 32.39 -35.94
CA CYS A 31 -41.22 33.29 -35.05
C CYS A 31 -40.21 33.90 -34.08
N ALA A 32 -39.94 35.18 -34.26
CA ALA A 32 -39.16 35.99 -33.36
C ALA A 32 -40.09 36.54 -32.27
N LEU A 33 -39.78 36.28 -31.00
CA LEU A 33 -40.25 37.07 -29.87
C LEU A 33 -39.08 37.35 -28.93
N LYS A 34 -38.99 38.63 -28.55
CA LYS A 34 -37.91 39.28 -27.79
C LYS A 34 -38.01 38.97 -26.28
N ASN A 35 -36.82 38.84 -25.68
CA ASN A 35 -36.35 39.21 -24.34
C ASN A 35 -37.22 38.97 -23.08
N ASP A 36 -36.70 38.15 -22.16
CA ASP A 36 -36.16 38.63 -20.86
C ASP A 36 -35.19 37.59 -20.22
N PRO A 37 -34.27 38.00 -19.32
CA PRO A 37 -33.00 37.29 -19.05
C PRO A 37 -33.02 36.37 -17.82
N ALA A 38 -31.96 35.54 -17.75
CA ALA A 38 -31.46 34.82 -16.57
C ALA A 38 -32.16 33.52 -16.13
N ARG A 39 -31.59 32.39 -16.59
CA ARG A 39 -31.39 31.19 -15.75
C ARG A 39 -30.15 30.44 -16.25
N SER A 40 -29.04 30.65 -15.55
CA SER A 40 -27.76 30.00 -15.83
C SER A 40 -27.76 28.55 -15.34
N ILE A 41 -27.15 27.68 -16.14
CA ILE A 41 -27.03 26.23 -15.99
C ILE A 41 -26.06 25.88 -14.83
N PRO A 42 -26.32 24.86 -13.97
CA PRO A 42 -25.57 24.64 -12.71
C PRO A 42 -24.12 24.12 -12.85
N GLY A 43 -23.60 23.95 -14.07
CA GLY A 43 -22.30 23.31 -14.33
C GLY A 43 -21.10 24.27 -14.42
N GLN A 44 -21.31 25.50 -14.88
CA GLN A 44 -20.21 26.47 -15.08
C GLN A 44 -19.82 27.23 -13.81
N ASN A 45 -20.73 27.34 -12.83
CA ASN A 45 -20.43 28.02 -11.56
C ASN A 45 -19.48 27.24 -10.64
N ARG A 46 -19.39 25.90 -10.71
CA ARG A 46 -18.51 25.11 -9.82
C ARG A 46 -17.01 25.27 -10.13
N ARG A 47 -16.61 25.45 -11.39
CA ARG A 47 -15.19 25.70 -11.76
C ARG A 47 -14.69 27.06 -11.30
N ASN A 48 -15.55 28.08 -11.38
CA ASN A 48 -15.22 29.41 -10.87
C ASN A 48 -15.27 29.46 -9.35
N ASP A 49 -16.20 28.74 -8.70
CA ASP A 49 -16.31 28.71 -7.24
C ASP A 49 -15.11 28.03 -6.56
N ILE A 50 -14.51 26.98 -7.16
CA ILE A 50 -13.29 26.33 -6.62
C ILE A 50 -12.04 27.22 -6.79
N LYS A 51 -11.86 27.88 -7.95
CA LYS A 51 -10.77 28.85 -8.16
C LYS A 51 -10.93 30.09 -7.27
N GLN A 52 -12.17 30.53 -7.04
CA GLN A 52 -12.51 31.65 -6.16
C GLN A 52 -12.31 31.29 -4.68
N ARG A 53 -12.68 30.07 -4.26
CA ARG A 53 -12.42 29.54 -2.91
C ARG A 53 -10.93 29.40 -2.63
N ARG A 54 -10.12 28.90 -3.57
CA ARG A 54 -8.64 28.89 -3.46
C ARG A 54 -8.04 30.31 -3.33
N ARG A 55 -8.62 31.31 -4.03
CA ARG A 55 -8.22 32.72 -3.89
C ARG A 55 -8.67 33.35 -2.56
N ASN A 56 -9.84 32.99 -2.06
CA ASN A 56 -10.40 33.50 -0.80
C ASN A 56 -9.72 32.87 0.43
N LEU A 57 -9.29 31.60 0.33
CA LEU A 57 -8.45 30.94 1.33
C LEU A 57 -7.06 31.60 1.41
N LYS A 58 -6.45 31.91 0.25
CA LYS A 58 -5.21 32.71 0.18
C LYS A 58 -5.36 34.10 0.83
N LYS A 59 -6.52 34.76 0.67
CA LYS A 59 -6.80 36.05 1.33
C LYS A 59 -7.05 35.94 2.84
N CYS A 60 -7.67 34.87 3.32
CA CYS A 60 -7.87 34.65 4.76
C CYS A 60 -6.56 34.28 5.47
N LEU A 61 -5.69 33.47 4.85
CA LEU A 61 -4.36 33.15 5.39
C LEU A 61 -3.39 34.35 5.38
N HIS A 62 -3.44 35.21 4.36
CA HIS A 62 -2.64 36.45 4.34
C HIS A 62 -3.09 37.49 5.37
N LYS A 63 -4.36 37.49 5.78
CA LYS A 63 -4.87 38.45 6.78
C LYS A 63 -4.56 38.04 8.22
N ALA A 64 -4.26 36.76 8.46
CA ALA A 64 -3.85 36.25 9.77
C ALA A 64 -2.36 36.47 10.09
N THR A 65 -1.57 36.94 9.12
CA THR A 65 -0.10 37.10 9.23
C THR A 65 0.38 38.57 9.28
N GLN A 66 -0.53 39.54 9.39
CA GLN A 66 -0.19 40.95 9.58
C GLN A 66 -0.61 41.48 10.95
N VAL A 67 -0.02 40.95 12.02
CA VAL A 67 0.15 41.72 13.27
C VAL A 67 1.54 41.41 13.83
N SER A 68 2.32 42.48 13.99
CA SER A 68 3.66 42.56 14.60
C SER A 68 4.86 42.20 13.73
N ALA A 69 5.38 43.21 13.03
CA ALA A 69 6.78 43.27 12.63
C ALA A 69 7.31 44.70 12.88
N GLN A 70 8.00 44.89 14.00
CA GLN A 70 8.95 45.99 14.18
C GLN A 70 10.28 45.41 14.68
N HIS A 71 11.31 45.65 13.86
CA HIS A 71 12.75 45.63 14.08
C HIS A 71 13.39 44.64 15.07
N THR A 72 14.22 43.73 14.53
CA THR A 72 15.64 43.55 14.91
C THR A 72 16.42 42.82 13.80
N ASN A 73 17.69 43.20 13.62
CA ASN A 73 18.64 42.68 12.63
C ASN A 73 19.08 41.22 12.89
N GLY A 74 19.35 40.46 11.82
CA GLY A 74 20.44 39.47 11.83
C GLY A 74 20.13 37.96 11.83
N THR A 75 18.95 37.50 11.42
CA THR A 75 18.69 36.07 11.15
C THR A 75 18.43 35.82 9.66
N PRO A 76 19.01 34.78 9.02
CA PRO A 76 18.67 34.42 7.65
C PRO A 76 17.16 34.19 7.56
N LYS A 77 16.51 34.80 6.57
CA LYS A 77 15.05 34.70 6.40
C LYS A 77 14.66 33.23 6.27
N ALA A 78 13.85 32.74 7.20
CA ALA A 78 13.28 31.41 7.17
C ALA A 78 12.38 31.26 5.92
N GLY A 79 12.61 30.22 5.13
CA GLY A 79 11.81 29.88 3.95
C GLY A 79 12.51 28.96 2.95
N ILE A 80 11.73 28.43 2.02
CA ILE A 80 12.16 27.44 1.02
C ILE A 80 12.66 28.17 -0.23
N THR A 81 13.81 27.77 -0.76
CA THR A 81 14.46 28.36 -1.95
C THR A 81 14.28 27.49 -3.21
N GLY A 82 14.61 28.03 -4.39
CA GLY A 82 14.62 27.25 -5.63
C GLY A 82 15.57 26.04 -5.61
N THR A 83 16.67 26.11 -4.85
CA THR A 83 17.60 24.98 -4.65
C THR A 83 16.97 23.92 -3.74
N ASP A 84 16.25 24.33 -2.69
CA ASP A 84 15.53 23.41 -1.81
C ASP A 84 14.50 22.58 -2.62
N LEU A 85 13.77 23.23 -3.54
CA LEU A 85 12.81 22.55 -4.42
C LEU A 85 13.47 21.48 -5.31
N LYS A 86 14.72 21.69 -5.75
CA LYS A 86 15.47 20.70 -6.55
C LYS A 86 15.82 19.46 -5.72
N HIS A 87 16.36 19.65 -4.52
CA HIS A 87 16.71 18.53 -3.63
C HIS A 87 15.46 17.78 -3.16
N LEU A 88 14.38 18.50 -2.88
CA LEU A 88 13.11 17.89 -2.50
C LEU A 88 12.47 17.11 -3.66
N THR A 89 12.55 17.64 -4.89
CA THR A 89 12.17 16.93 -6.11
C THR A 89 12.97 15.64 -6.27
N ARG A 90 14.29 15.72 -6.04
CA ARG A 90 15.18 14.57 -6.10
C ARG A 90 14.85 13.52 -5.04
N ALA A 91 14.53 13.94 -3.81
CA ALA A 91 14.06 13.04 -2.76
C ALA A 91 12.77 12.30 -3.16
N ALA A 92 11.83 12.97 -3.83
CA ALA A 92 10.60 12.33 -4.33
C ALA A 92 10.87 11.33 -5.46
N GLU A 93 11.82 11.63 -6.35
CA GLU A 93 12.25 10.70 -7.41
C GLU A 93 12.94 9.45 -6.84
N LEU A 94 13.79 9.62 -5.82
CA LEU A 94 14.41 8.50 -5.11
C LEU A 94 13.36 7.62 -4.42
N ALA A 95 12.42 8.25 -3.72
CA ALA A 95 11.32 7.57 -3.03
C ALA A 95 10.49 6.69 -3.98
N ASP A 96 10.25 7.14 -5.22
CA ASP A 96 9.47 6.38 -6.21
C ASP A 96 10.11 5.04 -6.59
N SER A 97 11.42 4.87 -6.34
CA SER A 97 12.14 3.60 -6.54
C SER A 97 11.65 2.47 -5.64
N SER A 98 10.99 2.80 -4.53
CA SER A 98 10.41 1.85 -3.58
C SER A 98 9.02 1.34 -4.00
N ALA A 99 8.46 1.86 -5.09
CA ALA A 99 7.10 1.52 -5.51
C ALA A 99 6.92 0.02 -5.73
N GLY A 100 5.97 -0.58 -5.01
CA GLY A 100 5.66 -2.01 -5.05
C GLY A 100 6.52 -2.88 -4.13
N VAL A 101 7.50 -2.34 -3.40
CA VAL A 101 8.29 -3.12 -2.41
C VAL A 101 8.25 -2.56 -0.99
N SER A 102 7.89 -1.28 -0.83
CA SER A 102 7.72 -0.62 0.46
C SER A 102 6.41 -0.97 1.14
N GLN A 103 5.49 -1.65 0.44
CA GLN A 103 4.11 -1.69 0.86
C GLN A 103 3.98 -2.22 2.26
N PRO A 104 3.11 -1.56 3.02
CA PRO A 104 2.43 -0.28 2.90
C PRO A 104 3.07 0.82 3.76
N HIS A 105 4.38 0.74 3.98
CA HIS A 105 5.12 1.93 4.35
C HIS A 105 5.08 2.95 3.21
N PRO A 106 5.28 4.23 3.52
CA PRO A 106 5.52 5.21 2.48
C PRO A 106 6.72 4.88 1.61
N ASN A 107 6.63 5.38 0.39
CA ASN A 107 7.81 5.63 -0.42
C ASN A 107 8.51 6.85 0.17
N SER A 108 9.64 6.61 0.83
CA SER A 108 10.44 7.64 1.50
C SER A 108 11.82 7.77 0.87
N GLY A 109 12.24 9.00 0.62
CA GLY A 109 13.54 9.36 0.10
C GLY A 109 14.15 10.49 0.92
N CYS A 110 15.47 10.42 1.13
CA CYS A 110 16.23 11.40 1.88
C CYS A 110 17.46 11.83 1.08
N VAL A 111 17.60 13.15 0.89
CA VAL A 111 18.81 13.77 0.35
C VAL A 111 19.45 14.61 1.45
N LEU A 112 20.71 14.33 1.78
CA LEU A 112 21.47 15.11 2.76
C LEU A 112 22.45 16.02 2.04
N VAL A 113 22.45 17.31 2.37
CA VAL A 113 23.24 18.35 1.69
C VAL A 113 24.06 19.12 2.72
N HIS A 114 25.36 19.26 2.47
CA HIS A 114 26.27 19.99 3.31
C HIS A 114 25.99 21.52 3.29
N ALA A 115 26.55 22.24 4.26
CA ALA A 115 26.36 23.69 4.38
C ALA A 115 26.91 24.50 3.19
N ASP A 116 27.85 23.93 2.42
CA ASP A 116 28.38 24.53 1.19
C ASP A 116 27.52 24.26 -0.06
N GLY A 117 26.44 23.48 0.08
CA GLY A 117 25.53 23.10 -1.00
C GLY A 117 25.89 21.80 -1.73
N SER A 118 26.95 21.09 -1.34
CA SER A 118 27.29 19.79 -1.91
C SER A 118 26.37 18.68 -1.38
N VAL A 119 25.96 17.76 -2.26
CA VAL A 119 25.16 16.59 -1.87
C VAL A 119 26.07 15.57 -1.19
N LEU A 120 25.78 15.23 0.07
CA LEU A 120 26.52 14.25 0.85
C LEU A 120 26.03 12.83 0.58
N SER A 121 24.70 12.64 0.54
CA SER A 121 24.09 11.33 0.30
C SER A 121 22.69 11.44 -0.30
N GLU A 122 22.31 10.39 -1.03
CA GLU A 122 21.01 10.20 -1.65
C GLU A 122 20.54 8.79 -1.34
N THR A 123 19.39 8.65 -0.67
CA THR A 123 18.92 7.35 -0.19
C THR A 123 17.39 7.26 -0.23
N TYR A 124 16.88 6.04 -0.13
CA TYR A 124 15.46 5.75 -0.09
C TYR A 124 15.18 4.46 0.70
N LEU A 125 13.93 4.27 1.12
CA LEU A 125 13.49 3.05 1.79
C LEU A 125 13.45 1.89 0.80
N THR A 126 14.30 0.88 0.95
CA THR A 126 14.45 -0.16 -0.08
C THR A 126 13.33 -1.21 -0.08
N ALA A 127 12.72 -1.49 1.07
CA ALA A 127 11.59 -2.41 1.20
C ALA A 127 10.88 -2.24 2.55
N GLN A 128 9.75 -2.94 2.74
CA GLN A 128 9.08 -3.04 4.03
C GLN A 128 10.05 -3.54 5.13
N GLY A 129 10.10 -2.82 6.26
CA GLY A 129 10.89 -3.25 7.41
C GLY A 129 12.41 -3.21 7.19
N THR A 130 12.90 -2.39 6.25
CA THR A 130 14.33 -2.06 6.12
C THR A 130 14.67 -0.75 6.83
N THR A 131 15.95 -0.44 6.94
CA THR A 131 16.45 0.81 7.55
C THR A 131 15.83 2.03 6.85
N SER A 132 15.40 3.03 7.62
CA SER A 132 14.81 4.24 7.05
C SER A 132 15.78 5.01 6.17
N ALA A 133 15.26 5.81 5.23
CA ALA A 133 16.08 6.58 4.29
C ALA A 133 16.98 7.56 5.05
N GLU A 134 16.46 8.16 6.11
CA GLU A 134 17.12 9.13 6.96
C GLU A 134 18.33 8.53 7.67
N VAL A 135 18.18 7.34 8.25
CA VAL A 135 19.30 6.61 8.89
C VAL A 135 20.35 6.22 7.86
N GLN A 136 19.92 5.72 6.69
CA GLN A 136 20.84 5.39 5.59
C GLN A 136 21.61 6.63 5.12
N ALA A 137 20.93 7.78 4.96
CA ALA A 137 21.53 9.04 4.51
C ALA A 137 22.60 9.52 5.48
N VAL A 138 22.30 9.49 6.78
CA VAL A 138 23.24 9.86 7.86
C VAL A 138 24.44 8.91 7.86
N ALA A 139 24.21 7.59 7.84
CA ALA A 139 25.28 6.61 7.86
C ALA A 139 26.23 6.76 6.64
N ALA A 140 25.68 7.04 5.46
CA ALA A 140 26.47 7.26 4.25
C ALA A 140 27.25 8.59 4.24
N ALA A 141 26.79 9.59 5.00
CA ALA A 141 27.36 10.94 5.01
C ALA A 141 28.27 11.22 6.21
N GLN A 142 28.36 10.32 7.18
CA GLN A 142 29.26 10.50 8.32
C GLN A 142 30.74 10.46 7.88
N PRO A 143 31.61 11.32 8.47
CA PRO A 143 31.36 12.24 9.58
C PRO A 143 30.89 13.66 9.18
N GLN A 144 30.58 13.91 7.90
CA GLN A 144 30.35 15.26 7.34
C GLN A 144 28.93 15.81 7.55
N CYS A 145 28.12 15.18 8.41
CA CYS A 145 26.70 15.53 8.59
C CYS A 145 26.48 16.82 9.40
N SER A 146 27.44 17.24 10.22
CA SER A 146 27.26 18.37 11.14
C SER A 146 26.99 19.67 10.38
N GLY A 147 25.88 20.34 10.68
CA GLY A 147 25.45 21.57 10.02
C GLY A 147 24.74 21.38 8.69
N SER A 148 24.51 20.14 8.25
CA SER A 148 23.82 19.82 6.99
C SER A 148 22.31 20.10 7.03
N THR A 149 21.71 20.06 5.83
CA THR A 149 20.25 20.10 5.61
C THR A 149 19.76 18.76 5.06
N ALA A 150 18.70 18.21 5.65
CA ALA A 150 18.01 17.02 5.14
C ALA A 150 16.75 17.39 4.34
N TYR A 151 16.56 16.78 3.18
CA TYR A 151 15.38 16.95 2.33
C TYR A 151 14.61 15.64 2.26
N LEU A 152 13.35 15.67 2.72
CA LEU A 152 12.48 14.51 2.84
C LEU A 152 11.23 14.72 1.97
N ASN A 153 10.93 13.80 1.05
CA ASN A 153 9.71 13.92 0.24
C ASN A 153 8.42 13.83 1.08
N LEU A 154 8.48 13.12 2.20
CA LEU A 154 7.40 12.90 3.16
C LEU A 154 7.97 13.04 4.59
N GLU A 155 7.19 13.57 5.51
CA GLU A 155 7.50 13.56 6.94
C GLU A 155 7.84 12.15 7.42
N THR A 156 8.91 12.01 8.21
CA THR A 156 9.35 10.70 8.71
C THR A 156 8.28 10.06 9.59
N GLY A 157 8.10 8.74 9.41
CA GLY A 157 7.02 7.96 9.99
C GLY A 157 7.51 7.02 11.09
N ASP A 158 8.34 7.51 12.00
CA ASP A 158 8.74 6.77 13.20
C ASP A 158 7.46 6.32 13.95
N CYS A 159 7.25 5.00 14.05
CA CYS A 159 6.06 4.41 14.68
C CYS A 159 6.21 4.39 16.21
N HIS A 160 5.10 4.43 16.97
CA HIS A 160 5.11 4.62 18.43
C HIS A 160 6.23 3.85 19.16
N GLY A 161 7.21 4.59 19.69
CA GLY A 161 8.34 4.07 20.45
C GLY A 161 9.62 3.97 19.61
N ASP A 162 9.55 3.76 18.30
CA ASP A 162 10.71 3.91 17.42
C ASP A 162 11.01 5.40 17.25
N SER A 163 12.26 5.80 17.45
CA SER A 163 12.73 7.17 17.22
C SER A 163 14.03 7.16 16.42
N THR A 164 14.32 6.07 15.71
CA THR A 164 15.64 5.82 15.11
C THR A 164 15.94 6.85 14.02
N SER A 165 14.96 7.19 13.17
CA SER A 165 15.13 8.17 12.09
C SER A 165 15.37 9.57 12.63
N LEU A 166 14.54 9.97 13.61
CA LEU A 166 14.69 11.26 14.29
C LEU A 166 16.03 11.36 15.04
N SER A 167 16.38 10.32 15.80
CA SER A 167 17.62 10.27 16.59
C SER A 167 18.85 10.33 15.68
N ALA A 168 18.83 9.67 14.53
CA ALA A 168 19.93 9.71 13.57
C ALA A 168 20.17 11.14 13.05
N LEU A 169 19.12 11.86 12.66
CA LEU A 169 19.25 13.25 12.19
C LEU A 169 19.77 14.18 13.30
N ILE A 170 19.23 14.04 14.51
CA ILE A 170 19.60 14.86 15.67
C ILE A 170 21.06 14.60 16.08
N GLN A 171 21.44 13.34 16.26
CA GLN A 171 22.79 12.96 16.70
C GLN A 171 23.85 13.27 15.65
N ALA A 172 23.50 13.24 14.36
CA ALA A 172 24.41 13.60 13.27
C ALA A 172 24.67 15.11 13.17
N GLY A 173 23.97 15.94 13.95
CA GLY A 173 24.13 17.39 13.94
C GLY A 173 23.49 18.07 12.73
N VAL A 174 22.48 17.46 12.12
CA VAL A 174 21.65 18.11 11.08
C VAL A 174 21.02 19.36 11.68
N ARG A 175 21.07 20.49 10.96
CA ARG A 175 20.58 21.78 11.49
C ARG A 175 19.24 22.22 10.90
N ARG A 176 18.92 21.72 9.70
CA ARG A 176 17.68 22.04 8.99
C ARG A 176 17.09 20.81 8.32
N VAL A 177 15.77 20.72 8.33
CA VAL A 177 15.01 19.67 7.61
C VAL A 177 13.94 20.35 6.76
N VAL A 178 13.86 19.98 5.49
CA VAL A 178 12.84 20.46 4.54
C VAL A 178 11.99 19.27 4.11
N ILE A 179 10.68 19.38 4.33
CA ILE A 179 9.71 18.29 4.15
C ILE A 179 8.74 18.64 3.02
N GLY A 180 8.49 17.69 2.12
CA GLY A 180 7.54 17.86 1.02
C GLY A 180 6.09 17.79 1.47
N ILE A 181 5.66 16.65 2.01
CA ILE A 181 4.30 16.47 2.51
C ILE A 181 4.31 15.92 3.94
N ARG A 182 3.32 16.33 4.75
CA ARG A 182 3.13 15.75 6.09
C ARG A 182 2.73 14.28 6.02
N HIS A 183 2.96 13.56 7.11
CA HIS A 183 2.59 12.15 7.17
C HIS A 183 1.06 11.99 7.10
N PRO A 184 0.52 11.09 6.26
CA PRO A 184 -0.93 10.97 6.09
C PRO A 184 -1.62 10.18 7.20
N LEU A 185 -0.88 9.36 7.95
CA LEU A 185 -1.43 8.65 9.10
C LEU A 185 -1.56 9.61 10.28
N ALA A 186 -2.76 9.65 10.86
CA ALA A 186 -3.12 10.58 11.94
C ALA A 186 -2.21 10.48 13.17
N HIS A 187 -1.70 9.29 13.50
CA HIS A 187 -0.84 9.07 14.66
C HIS A 187 0.63 9.50 14.44
N CYS A 188 1.09 9.66 13.19
CA CYS A 188 2.43 10.17 12.89
C CYS A 188 2.43 11.65 12.50
N ARG A 189 1.31 12.17 11.99
CA ARG A 189 1.23 13.50 11.38
C ARG A 189 1.67 14.60 12.35
N GLY A 190 2.74 15.30 12.00
CA GLY A 190 3.30 16.41 12.78
C GLY A 190 4.17 15.99 13.96
N ALA A 191 4.23 14.71 14.32
CA ALA A 191 4.97 14.25 15.49
C ALA A 191 6.49 14.44 15.27
N ALA A 192 6.99 14.00 14.13
CA ALA A 192 8.40 14.18 13.74
C ALA A 192 8.77 15.67 13.63
N ILE A 193 7.90 16.47 13.01
CA ILE A 193 8.11 17.91 12.88
C ILE A 193 8.23 18.57 14.26
N GLN A 194 7.36 18.19 15.21
CA GLN A 194 7.38 18.72 16.56
C GLN A 194 8.67 18.32 17.30
N GLU A 195 9.05 17.05 17.23
CA GLU A 195 10.22 16.51 17.92
C GLU A 195 11.53 17.16 17.44
N LEU A 196 11.72 17.30 16.12
CA LEU A 196 12.88 17.95 15.52
C LEU A 196 12.99 19.41 15.96
N ARG A 197 11.87 20.13 16.01
CA ARG A 197 11.82 21.53 16.46
C ARG A 197 12.13 21.65 17.96
N GLN A 198 11.66 20.72 18.79
CA GLN A 198 11.98 20.68 20.22
C GLN A 198 13.49 20.48 20.46
N HIS A 199 14.16 19.74 19.58
CA HIS A 199 15.62 19.59 19.57
C HIS A 199 16.37 20.74 18.89
N GLY A 200 15.68 21.82 18.51
CA GLY A 200 16.30 23.05 18.00
C GLY A 200 16.63 23.04 16.50
N LEU A 201 16.16 22.06 15.74
CA LEU A 201 16.32 22.05 14.28
C LEU A 201 15.32 22.99 13.62
N GLN A 202 15.75 23.66 12.54
CA GLN A 202 14.84 24.40 11.66
C GLN A 202 14.07 23.40 10.80
N VAL A 203 12.74 23.43 10.82
CA VAL A 203 11.91 22.52 10.01
C VAL A 203 10.93 23.31 9.14
N ASP A 204 11.13 23.24 7.82
CA ASP A 204 10.29 23.86 6.81
C ASP A 204 9.44 22.79 6.10
N VAL A 205 8.14 23.06 5.92
CA VAL A 205 7.21 22.16 5.20
C VAL A 205 6.71 22.87 3.95
N LEU A 206 6.81 22.22 2.79
CA LEU A 206 6.37 22.76 1.51
C LEU A 206 4.87 23.07 1.54
N GLY A 207 4.48 24.25 1.05
CA GLY A 207 3.11 24.76 1.11
C GLY A 207 2.69 25.41 2.44
N GLU A 208 3.49 25.27 3.51
CA GLU A 208 3.28 25.96 4.80
C GLU A 208 4.32 27.06 5.06
N ALA A 209 5.58 26.79 4.73
CA ALA A 209 6.67 27.75 4.85
C ALA A 209 6.67 28.73 3.66
N PRO A 210 7.13 29.99 3.83
CA PRO A 210 7.25 30.91 2.72
C PRO A 210 8.28 30.40 1.71
N CYS A 211 7.88 30.28 0.44
CA CYS A 211 8.79 30.00 -0.66
C CYS A 211 9.34 31.32 -1.22
N PHE A 212 10.66 31.48 -1.17
CA PHE A 212 11.37 32.56 -1.83
C PHE A 212 11.60 32.20 -3.29
N GLU A 213 11.32 33.14 -4.18
CA GLU A 213 11.34 32.97 -5.64
C GLU A 213 10.15 32.13 -6.14
N SER A 214 9.10 32.82 -6.60
CA SER A 214 7.91 32.24 -7.24
C SER A 214 8.28 31.65 -8.61
N THR A 215 8.94 30.50 -8.62
CA THR A 215 9.42 29.82 -9.84
C THR A 215 8.35 28.94 -10.51
N GLY A 216 7.17 28.78 -9.91
CA GLY A 216 6.15 27.82 -10.38
C GLY A 216 6.55 26.35 -10.20
N TRP A 217 7.75 26.07 -9.66
CA TRP A 217 8.25 24.73 -9.40
C TRP A 217 7.65 24.12 -8.13
N GLU A 218 7.16 24.94 -7.19
CA GLU A 218 6.53 24.48 -5.95
C GLU A 218 5.38 23.50 -6.21
N ASP A 219 4.42 23.86 -7.07
CA ASP A 219 3.28 23.00 -7.44
C ASP A 219 3.77 21.69 -8.10
N SER A 220 4.84 21.75 -8.89
CA SER A 220 5.43 20.59 -9.56
C SER A 220 6.15 19.65 -8.57
N THR A 221 6.94 20.19 -7.65
CA THR A 221 7.63 19.43 -6.60
C THR A 221 6.64 18.79 -5.65
N LEU A 222 5.61 19.54 -5.23
CA LEU A 222 4.53 19.01 -4.39
C LEU A 222 3.78 17.88 -5.11
N GLN A 223 3.48 18.05 -6.40
CA GLN A 223 2.87 17.01 -7.22
C GLN A 223 3.73 15.74 -7.29
N LYS A 224 5.06 15.86 -7.41
CA LYS A 224 5.97 14.70 -7.39
C LYS A 224 5.93 13.97 -6.03
N CYS A 225 5.91 14.71 -4.92
CA CYS A 225 5.76 14.13 -3.58
C CYS A 225 4.42 13.39 -3.45
N PHE A 226 3.33 13.92 -4.01
CA PHE A 226 2.03 13.25 -4.05
C PHE A 226 2.04 11.98 -4.90
N VAL A 227 2.57 12.04 -6.12
CA VAL A 227 2.61 10.88 -7.03
C VAL A 227 3.41 9.73 -6.43
N ALA A 228 4.55 10.04 -5.78
CA ALA A 228 5.36 9.03 -5.11
C ALA A 228 4.59 8.28 -4.01
N ASN A 229 3.60 8.90 -3.36
CA ASN A 229 2.83 8.32 -2.25
C ASN A 229 1.31 8.25 -2.51
N GLU A 230 0.86 8.31 -3.77
CA GLU A 230 -0.56 8.41 -4.13
C GLU A 230 -1.39 7.28 -3.51
N ALA A 231 -0.88 6.05 -3.59
CA ALA A 231 -1.56 4.88 -3.07
C ALA A 231 -1.68 4.90 -1.53
N LEU A 232 -0.64 5.37 -0.82
CA LEU A 232 -0.67 5.54 0.63
C LEU A 232 -1.65 6.65 1.03
N LEU A 233 -1.61 7.79 0.34
CA LEU A 233 -2.52 8.92 0.58
C LEU A 233 -3.98 8.49 0.41
N HIS A 234 -4.29 7.80 -0.70
CA HIS A 234 -5.61 7.24 -0.94
C HIS A 234 -6.02 6.28 0.18
N ARG A 235 -5.10 5.38 0.56
CA ARG A 235 -5.36 4.39 1.62
C ARG A 235 -5.65 5.05 2.95
N ALA A 236 -4.88 6.07 3.35
CA ALA A 236 -5.12 6.81 4.58
C ALA A 236 -6.51 7.47 4.57
N ALA A 237 -6.87 8.14 3.47
CA ALA A 237 -8.13 8.88 3.34
C ALA A 237 -9.37 7.97 3.34
N THR A 238 -9.29 6.86 2.61
CA THR A 238 -10.46 6.03 2.26
C THR A 238 -10.55 4.72 3.02
N GLN A 239 -9.48 4.32 3.72
CA GLN A 239 -9.34 2.99 4.31
C GLN A 239 -9.52 1.87 3.26
N ARG A 240 -9.00 2.10 2.04
CA ARG A 240 -9.01 1.13 0.92
C ARG A 240 -7.74 1.26 0.07
N PRO A 241 -7.22 0.17 -0.53
CA PRO A 241 -6.14 0.28 -1.50
C PRO A 241 -6.59 1.10 -2.72
N LEU A 242 -5.66 1.84 -3.31
CA LEU A 242 -5.85 2.47 -4.61
C LEU A 242 -6.07 1.38 -5.66
N SER A 243 -7.25 1.36 -6.28
CA SER A 243 -7.63 0.33 -7.23
C SER A 243 -7.66 0.95 -8.62
N ILE A 244 -6.74 0.49 -9.45
CA ILE A 244 -6.55 0.96 -10.82
C ILE A 244 -7.23 -0.03 -11.76
N PHE A 245 -8.22 0.42 -12.52
CA PHE A 245 -8.82 -0.39 -13.57
C PHE A 245 -8.08 -0.20 -14.88
N LYS A 246 -7.41 -1.26 -15.33
CA LYS A 246 -6.68 -1.27 -16.59
C LYS A 246 -7.43 -2.07 -17.64
N TYR A 247 -7.61 -1.47 -18.80
CA TYR A 247 -8.09 -2.17 -19.99
C TYR A 247 -7.43 -1.64 -21.26
N ALA A 248 -7.43 -2.49 -22.30
CA ALA A 248 -7.06 -2.11 -23.64
C ALA A 248 -8.27 -2.32 -24.55
N MET A 249 -8.60 -1.32 -25.35
CA MET A 249 -9.71 -1.36 -26.30
C MET A 249 -9.30 -0.83 -27.66
N THR A 250 -10.06 -1.22 -28.68
CA THR A 250 -10.06 -0.57 -29.99
C THR A 250 -10.71 0.81 -29.92
N MET A 251 -10.56 1.63 -30.96
CA MET A 251 -11.08 3.01 -31.00
C MET A 251 -12.61 3.07 -30.83
N ASP A 252 -13.31 2.05 -31.30
CA ASP A 252 -14.75 1.82 -31.15
C ASP A 252 -15.15 1.07 -29.87
N GLY A 253 -14.22 0.93 -28.92
CA GLY A 253 -14.52 0.49 -27.55
C GLY A 253 -14.66 -1.01 -27.36
N LYS A 254 -13.98 -1.84 -28.17
CA LYS A 254 -14.03 -3.31 -28.05
C LYS A 254 -12.73 -3.87 -27.47
N ILE A 255 -12.85 -4.85 -26.56
CA ILE A 255 -11.69 -5.53 -25.94
C ILE A 255 -11.34 -6.87 -26.61
N ALA A 256 -12.23 -7.39 -27.45
CA ALA A 256 -12.04 -8.60 -28.25
C ALA A 256 -13.01 -8.60 -29.44
N THR A 257 -12.81 -9.50 -30.40
CA THR A 257 -13.81 -9.78 -31.43
C THR A 257 -15.05 -10.47 -30.83
N SER A 258 -16.12 -10.60 -31.62
CA SER A 258 -17.33 -11.35 -31.22
C SER A 258 -17.06 -12.84 -30.94
N MET A 259 -15.91 -13.38 -31.36
CA MET A 259 -15.45 -14.74 -31.05
C MET A 259 -14.53 -14.80 -29.83
N GLY A 260 -14.29 -13.68 -29.14
CA GLY A 260 -13.41 -13.62 -27.97
C GLY A 260 -11.92 -13.47 -28.29
N HIS A 261 -11.53 -13.35 -29.56
CA HIS A 261 -10.13 -13.16 -29.93
C HIS A 261 -9.66 -11.72 -29.60
N SER A 262 -8.69 -11.59 -28.70
CA SER A 262 -8.23 -10.32 -28.13
C SER A 262 -6.73 -10.03 -28.39
N ALA A 263 -5.98 -11.01 -28.90
CA ALA A 263 -4.55 -10.88 -29.18
C ALA A 263 -4.31 -10.31 -30.60
N TRP A 264 -3.74 -9.13 -30.81
CA TRP A 264 -3.39 -8.10 -29.82
C TRP A 264 -4.17 -6.83 -30.10
N VAL A 265 -4.96 -6.37 -29.12
CA VAL A 265 -5.57 -5.04 -29.17
C VAL A 265 -4.49 -3.96 -29.09
N SER A 266 -3.77 -3.87 -27.97
CA SER A 266 -2.76 -2.84 -27.73
C SER A 266 -1.39 -3.16 -28.32
N SER A 267 -0.61 -2.11 -28.57
CA SER A 267 0.77 -2.15 -29.07
C SER A 267 1.75 -2.77 -28.05
N PRO A 268 2.95 -3.20 -28.50
CA PRO A 268 4.03 -3.63 -27.59
C PRO A 268 4.42 -2.55 -26.56
N ALA A 269 4.47 -1.27 -26.96
CA ALA A 269 4.80 -0.16 -26.06
C ALA A 269 3.77 -0.01 -24.94
N SER A 270 2.48 -0.12 -25.26
CA SER A 270 1.40 -0.13 -24.26
C SER A 270 1.49 -1.31 -23.30
N ARG A 271 1.88 -2.49 -23.79
CA ARG A 271 2.09 -3.66 -22.92
C ARG A 271 3.28 -3.48 -21.98
N GLN A 272 4.33 -2.77 -22.40
CA GLN A 272 5.45 -2.42 -21.53
C GLN A 272 5.00 -1.52 -20.36
N GLN A 273 4.16 -0.53 -20.63
CA GLN A 273 3.55 0.32 -19.59
C GLN A 273 2.69 -0.48 -18.60
N VAL A 274 1.96 -1.50 -19.09
CA VAL A 274 1.23 -2.43 -18.21
C VAL A 274 2.18 -3.22 -17.31
N PHE A 275 3.31 -3.69 -17.84
CA PHE A 275 4.31 -4.41 -17.04
C PHE A 275 4.93 -3.53 -15.96
N GLU A 276 5.22 -2.27 -16.29
CA GLU A 276 5.62 -1.22 -15.35
C GLU A 276 4.57 -1.04 -14.24
N THR A 277 3.29 -0.93 -14.61
CA THR A 277 2.18 -0.77 -13.66
C THR A 277 2.02 -1.98 -12.76
N ARG A 278 2.19 -3.20 -13.29
CA ARG A 278 2.18 -4.45 -12.50
C ARG A 278 3.31 -4.48 -11.48
N ALA A 279 4.52 -4.07 -11.87
CA ALA A 279 5.67 -4.03 -10.96
C ALA A 279 5.43 -3.08 -9.78
N ARG A 280 4.66 -2.00 -9.99
CA ARG A 280 4.30 -1.00 -8.99
C ARG A 280 3.03 -1.33 -8.19
N SER A 281 2.36 -2.45 -8.48
CA SER A 281 1.10 -2.83 -7.84
C SER A 281 1.33 -4.00 -6.90
N ASP A 282 0.68 -4.01 -5.74
CA ASP A 282 0.82 -5.10 -4.77
C ASP A 282 0.07 -6.36 -5.21
N ALA A 283 -1.00 -6.17 -5.98
CA ALA A 283 -1.79 -7.26 -6.53
C ALA A 283 -2.31 -6.95 -7.94
N VAL A 284 -2.48 -8.02 -8.73
CA VAL A 284 -3.22 -8.01 -9.99
C VAL A 284 -4.45 -8.89 -9.83
N ILE A 285 -5.62 -8.31 -10.04
CA ILE A 285 -6.92 -8.97 -9.83
C ILE A 285 -7.58 -9.23 -11.19
N VAL A 286 -7.97 -10.49 -11.42
CA VAL A 286 -8.70 -10.93 -12.61
C VAL A 286 -9.94 -11.74 -12.22
N GLY A 287 -10.91 -11.81 -13.13
CA GLY A 287 -12.06 -12.71 -12.99
C GLY A 287 -11.78 -14.10 -13.56
N GLY A 288 -12.55 -15.10 -13.13
CA GLY A 288 -12.42 -16.47 -13.64
C GLY A 288 -12.57 -16.59 -15.17
N GLN A 289 -13.34 -15.70 -15.81
CA GLN A 289 -13.47 -15.69 -17.28
C GLN A 289 -12.14 -15.37 -17.98
N THR A 290 -11.37 -14.41 -17.45
CA THR A 290 -10.04 -14.08 -17.97
C THR A 290 -9.10 -15.27 -17.85
N VAL A 291 -9.17 -16.03 -16.74
CA VAL A 291 -8.37 -17.26 -16.58
C VAL A 291 -8.73 -18.29 -17.64
N ARG A 292 -10.04 -18.55 -17.85
CA ARG A 292 -10.52 -19.55 -18.82
C ARG A 292 -10.16 -19.21 -20.27
N LEU A 293 -10.22 -17.94 -20.65
CA LEU A 293 -9.98 -17.51 -22.03
C LEU A 293 -8.50 -17.29 -22.34
N ASP A 294 -7.76 -16.68 -21.41
CA ASP A 294 -6.41 -16.19 -21.70
C ASP A 294 -5.30 -17.01 -21.04
N ASN A 295 -5.63 -17.85 -20.05
CA ASN A 295 -4.69 -18.57 -19.18
C ASN A 295 -3.44 -17.72 -18.82
N PRO A 296 -3.64 -16.53 -18.22
CA PRO A 296 -2.59 -15.52 -18.12
C PRO A 296 -1.53 -15.91 -17.08
N ARG A 297 -0.31 -15.40 -17.25
CA ARG A 297 0.74 -15.51 -16.22
C ARG A 297 0.65 -14.43 -15.13
N LEU A 298 0.12 -13.25 -15.51
CA LEU A 298 0.01 -12.04 -14.68
C LEU A 298 1.33 -11.54 -14.05
N THR A 299 2.48 -11.88 -14.65
CA THR A 299 3.80 -11.41 -14.24
C THR A 299 4.18 -10.08 -14.91
N THR A 300 5.26 -9.46 -14.45
CA THR A 300 5.84 -8.25 -15.05
C THR A 300 6.68 -8.55 -16.31
N ARG A 301 7.02 -9.82 -16.58
CA ARG A 301 7.89 -10.26 -17.69
C ARG A 301 9.25 -9.53 -17.77
N ARG A 302 9.68 -8.93 -16.66
CA ARG A 302 11.02 -8.39 -16.46
C ARG A 302 11.86 -9.44 -15.75
N GLU A 303 13.16 -9.40 -16.00
CA GLU A 303 14.12 -10.12 -15.17
C GLU A 303 14.31 -9.35 -13.87
N GLY A 304 14.07 -10.03 -12.74
CA GLY A 304 14.15 -9.43 -11.41
C GLY A 304 13.05 -8.39 -11.11
N GLY A 305 13.14 -7.81 -9.91
CA GLY A 305 12.21 -6.80 -9.41
C GLY A 305 10.94 -7.38 -8.77
N HIS A 306 10.05 -6.48 -8.36
CA HIS A 306 8.80 -6.84 -7.70
C HIS A 306 7.81 -7.53 -8.66
N MET A 307 7.12 -8.53 -8.12
CA MET A 307 6.03 -9.22 -8.78
C MET A 307 4.76 -9.12 -7.93
N PRO A 308 3.63 -8.71 -8.53
CA PRO A 308 2.38 -8.55 -7.79
C PRO A 308 1.80 -9.90 -7.37
N MET A 309 1.09 -9.91 -6.25
CA MET A 309 0.21 -11.01 -5.86
C MET A 309 -0.83 -11.26 -6.96
N ARG A 310 -0.98 -12.50 -7.42
CA ARG A 310 -1.95 -12.86 -8.46
C ARG A 310 -3.27 -13.25 -7.79
N ILE A 311 -4.34 -12.50 -8.04
CA ILE A 311 -5.65 -12.74 -7.42
C ILE A 311 -6.68 -13.13 -8.49
N VAL A 312 -7.31 -14.29 -8.30
CA VAL A 312 -8.40 -14.78 -9.15
C VAL A 312 -9.70 -14.73 -8.36
N MET A 313 -10.68 -14.00 -8.88
CA MET A 313 -12.05 -14.00 -8.36
C MET A 313 -12.92 -14.98 -9.14
N SER A 314 -13.45 -16.01 -8.48
CA SER A 314 -14.40 -16.95 -9.08
C SER A 314 -15.40 -17.49 -8.05
N ARG A 315 -16.68 -17.11 -8.17
CA ARG A 315 -17.72 -17.53 -7.21
C ARG A 315 -17.93 -19.04 -7.18
N THR A 316 -17.98 -19.67 -8.35
CA THR A 316 -18.26 -21.11 -8.50
C THR A 316 -17.00 -21.97 -8.52
N LEU A 317 -15.82 -21.34 -8.57
CA LEU A 317 -14.54 -22.01 -8.79
C LEU A 317 -14.51 -22.85 -10.09
N ASP A 318 -15.37 -22.52 -11.06
CA ASP A 318 -15.37 -23.12 -12.40
C ASP A 318 -14.14 -22.62 -13.18
N LEU A 319 -13.00 -23.22 -12.91
CA LEU A 319 -11.69 -22.88 -13.47
C LEU A 319 -11.03 -24.16 -13.97
N GLN A 320 -10.10 -23.99 -14.91
CA GLN A 320 -9.30 -25.08 -15.46
C GLN A 320 -8.45 -25.73 -14.36
N GLU A 321 -8.36 -27.06 -14.34
CA GLU A 321 -7.53 -27.78 -13.36
C GLU A 321 -6.04 -27.46 -13.52
N GLU A 322 -5.63 -27.18 -14.77
CA GLU A 322 -4.30 -26.71 -15.14
C GLU A 322 -4.36 -25.28 -15.68
N ALA A 323 -3.64 -24.38 -15.04
CA ALA A 323 -3.48 -22.99 -15.47
C ALA A 323 -2.11 -22.48 -15.02
N ASN A 324 -1.55 -21.53 -15.75
CA ASN A 324 -0.27 -20.87 -15.44
C ASN A 324 -0.28 -20.20 -14.05
N LEU A 325 -1.47 -19.86 -13.54
CA LEU A 325 -1.64 -19.25 -12.22
C LEU A 325 -1.50 -20.25 -11.06
N TRP A 326 -1.62 -21.55 -11.31
CA TRP A 326 -1.48 -22.59 -10.28
C TRP A 326 -0.02 -22.98 -10.03
N ASP A 327 0.89 -22.61 -10.93
CA ASP A 327 2.32 -22.70 -10.71
C ASP A 327 2.79 -21.55 -9.80
N VAL A 328 2.85 -21.85 -8.50
CA VAL A 328 3.30 -20.94 -7.45
C VAL A 328 4.81 -20.93 -7.24
N SER A 329 5.56 -21.72 -8.03
CA SER A 329 7.03 -21.62 -8.08
C SER A 329 7.46 -20.34 -8.81
N VAL A 330 6.63 -19.88 -9.76
CA VAL A 330 6.77 -18.60 -10.44
C VAL A 330 6.42 -17.46 -9.50
N GLU A 331 5.16 -17.38 -9.03
CA GLU A 331 4.71 -16.32 -8.12
C GLU A 331 3.53 -16.78 -7.25
N PRO A 332 3.30 -16.23 -6.05
CA PRO A 332 2.13 -16.56 -5.24
C PRO A 332 0.81 -16.25 -5.96
N THR A 333 -0.20 -17.08 -5.67
CA THR A 333 -1.57 -16.91 -6.19
C THR A 333 -2.58 -17.07 -5.07
N ILE A 334 -3.56 -16.18 -5.06
CA ILE A 334 -4.75 -16.25 -4.22
C ILE A 334 -5.96 -16.50 -5.12
N VAL A 335 -6.75 -17.51 -4.78
CA VAL A 335 -8.07 -17.74 -5.36
C VAL A 335 -9.12 -17.38 -4.33
N MET A 336 -9.95 -16.41 -4.68
CA MET A 336 -11.07 -15.96 -3.86
C MET A 336 -12.35 -16.54 -4.41
N THR A 337 -13.09 -17.26 -3.57
CA THR A 337 -14.27 -18.02 -3.96
C THR A 337 -15.41 -17.91 -2.98
N GLN A 338 -16.60 -18.35 -3.39
CA GLN A 338 -17.74 -18.41 -2.50
C GLN A 338 -17.66 -19.68 -1.64
N ARG A 339 -18.05 -19.58 -0.37
CA ARG A 339 -17.99 -20.69 0.60
C ARG A 339 -18.65 -21.95 0.02
N GLY A 340 -17.94 -23.06 0.10
CA GLY A 340 -18.42 -24.37 -0.36
C GLY A 340 -18.30 -24.63 -1.86
N ALA A 341 -17.77 -23.69 -2.66
CA ALA A 341 -17.57 -23.90 -4.08
C ALA A 341 -16.45 -24.93 -4.36
N ARG A 342 -16.77 -26.05 -5.02
CA ARG A 342 -15.84 -27.12 -5.46
C ARG A 342 -14.72 -27.42 -4.46
N THR A 343 -15.10 -27.88 -3.27
CA THR A 343 -14.18 -28.10 -2.13
C THR A 343 -13.03 -29.05 -2.46
N ASP A 344 -13.25 -30.04 -3.31
CA ASP A 344 -12.24 -30.95 -3.87
C ASP A 344 -11.16 -30.18 -4.66
N PHE A 345 -11.58 -29.28 -5.54
CA PHE A 345 -10.66 -28.46 -6.32
C PHE A 345 -9.95 -27.43 -5.45
N GLN A 346 -10.62 -26.88 -4.43
CA GLN A 346 -9.93 -26.04 -3.44
C GLN A 346 -8.80 -26.80 -2.73
N GLN A 347 -9.02 -28.07 -2.35
CA GLN A 347 -7.98 -28.90 -1.72
C GLN A 347 -6.81 -29.15 -2.67
N LYS A 348 -7.09 -29.45 -3.96
CA LYS A 348 -6.06 -29.57 -5.00
C LYS A 348 -5.22 -28.28 -5.12
N LEU A 349 -5.87 -27.11 -5.14
CA LEU A 349 -5.19 -25.82 -5.19
C LEU A 349 -4.32 -25.56 -3.94
N ARG A 350 -4.85 -25.82 -2.75
CA ARG A 350 -4.10 -25.70 -1.48
C ARG A 350 -2.90 -26.64 -1.45
N ALA A 351 -3.03 -27.87 -1.95
CA ALA A 351 -1.93 -28.82 -2.06
C ALA A 351 -0.82 -28.34 -3.02
N ARG A 352 -1.18 -27.56 -4.06
CA ARG A 352 -0.21 -26.86 -4.93
C ARG A 352 0.40 -25.62 -4.28
N GLY A 353 -0.05 -25.22 -3.09
CA GLY A 353 0.39 -24.01 -2.40
C GLY A 353 -0.31 -22.72 -2.85
N VAL A 354 -1.42 -22.84 -3.58
CA VAL A 354 -2.30 -21.71 -3.90
C VAL A 354 -3.12 -21.38 -2.65
N GLU A 355 -3.16 -20.10 -2.27
CA GLU A 355 -3.99 -19.64 -1.16
C GLU A 355 -5.45 -19.59 -1.62
N VAL A 356 -6.35 -20.29 -0.92
CA VAL A 356 -7.79 -20.29 -1.23
C VAL A 356 -8.54 -19.62 -0.09
N VAL A 357 -9.15 -18.47 -0.40
CA VAL A 357 -9.92 -17.64 0.54
C VAL A 357 -11.40 -17.75 0.21
N GLU A 358 -12.20 -18.14 1.20
CA GLU A 358 -13.64 -18.31 1.05
C GLU A 358 -14.40 -17.12 1.64
N PHE A 359 -15.37 -16.62 0.89
CA PHE A 359 -16.29 -15.59 1.33
C PHE A 359 -17.71 -16.16 1.34
N ASP A 360 -18.54 -15.77 2.32
CA ASP A 360 -19.97 -16.11 2.29
C ASP A 360 -20.62 -15.57 1.01
N PHE A 361 -20.27 -14.33 0.65
CA PHE A 361 -20.60 -13.70 -0.62
C PHE A 361 -19.36 -13.04 -1.23
N LEU A 362 -18.87 -13.59 -2.33
CA LEU A 362 -17.73 -13.01 -3.03
C LEU A 362 -18.19 -11.77 -3.85
N THR A 363 -17.77 -10.60 -3.36
CA THR A 363 -18.03 -9.29 -3.96
C THR A 363 -16.74 -8.50 -4.15
N PRO A 364 -16.67 -7.56 -5.13
CA PRO A 364 -15.50 -6.67 -5.26
C PRO A 364 -15.19 -5.89 -3.98
N HIS A 365 -16.22 -5.49 -3.22
CA HIS A 365 -16.06 -4.80 -1.95
C HIS A 365 -15.34 -5.66 -0.90
N ALA A 366 -15.76 -6.92 -0.74
CA ALA A 366 -15.11 -7.85 0.19
C ALA A 366 -13.65 -8.13 -0.19
N VAL A 367 -13.36 -8.25 -1.49
CA VAL A 367 -11.98 -8.40 -1.99
C VAL A 367 -11.14 -7.16 -1.70
N ALA A 368 -11.68 -5.96 -1.93
CA ALA A 368 -10.96 -4.73 -1.63
C ALA A 368 -10.67 -4.56 -0.13
N ALA A 369 -11.61 -4.96 0.73
CA ALA A 369 -11.41 -4.99 2.18
C ALA A 369 -10.34 -6.01 2.59
N TYR A 370 -10.35 -7.21 2.01
CA TYR A 370 -9.30 -8.19 2.22
C TYR A 370 -7.91 -7.67 1.81
N CYS A 371 -7.82 -7.02 0.65
CA CYS A 371 -6.58 -6.39 0.20
C CYS A 371 -6.11 -5.26 1.14
N TYR A 372 -7.05 -4.47 1.68
CA TYR A 372 -6.77 -3.45 2.69
C TYR A 372 -6.14 -4.06 3.95
N ASP A 373 -6.79 -5.10 4.49
CA ASP A 373 -6.35 -5.82 5.69
C ASP A 373 -5.00 -6.51 5.48
N ARG A 374 -4.73 -6.95 4.24
CA ARG A 374 -3.44 -7.55 3.87
C ARG A 374 -2.29 -6.53 3.81
N GLY A 375 -2.60 -5.24 3.90
CA GLY A 375 -1.62 -4.16 3.83
C GLY A 375 -1.25 -3.79 2.39
N PHE A 376 -2.12 -4.04 1.41
CA PHE A 376 -1.89 -3.53 0.06
C PHE A 376 -2.20 -2.02 0.00
N LEU A 377 -1.33 -1.27 -0.68
CA LEU A 377 -1.52 0.12 -1.07
C LEU A 377 -2.24 0.22 -2.41
N GLN A 378 -1.87 -0.61 -3.39
CA GLN A 378 -2.36 -0.53 -4.77
C GLN A 378 -2.74 -1.90 -5.34
N CYS A 379 -3.90 -1.97 -5.99
CA CYS A 379 -4.38 -3.15 -6.71
C CYS A 379 -4.69 -2.80 -8.17
N LEU A 380 -4.18 -3.61 -9.11
CA LEU A 380 -4.44 -3.48 -10.53
C LEU A 380 -5.54 -4.46 -10.97
N TRP A 381 -6.65 -3.94 -11.44
CA TRP A 381 -7.77 -4.72 -11.95
C TRP A 381 -7.65 -4.89 -13.46
N GLU A 382 -7.31 -6.11 -13.89
CA GLU A 382 -7.19 -6.49 -15.30
C GLU A 382 -8.32 -7.44 -15.69
N CYS A 383 -9.56 -6.97 -15.59
CA CYS A 383 -10.74 -7.81 -15.74
C CYS A 383 -11.65 -7.34 -16.88
N GLY A 384 -12.46 -8.27 -17.40
CA GLY A 384 -13.47 -7.96 -18.40
C GLY A 384 -14.70 -7.24 -17.82
N GLY A 385 -15.56 -6.73 -18.71
CA GLY A 385 -16.71 -5.90 -18.36
C GLY A 385 -17.65 -6.47 -17.29
N THR A 386 -17.81 -7.79 -17.23
CA THR A 386 -18.66 -8.47 -16.24
C THR A 386 -18.16 -8.32 -14.80
N LEU A 387 -16.85 -8.21 -14.57
CA LEU A 387 -16.29 -7.95 -13.24
C LEU A 387 -16.03 -6.45 -13.03
N ALA A 388 -15.62 -5.74 -14.08
CA ALA A 388 -15.36 -4.31 -14.01
C ALA A 388 -16.61 -3.50 -13.60
N ALA A 389 -17.77 -3.80 -14.20
CA ALA A 389 -19.02 -3.09 -13.90
C ALA A 389 -19.43 -3.16 -12.42
N PRO A 390 -19.55 -4.35 -11.78
CA PRO A 390 -19.86 -4.41 -10.35
C PRO A 390 -18.75 -3.85 -9.46
N ALA A 391 -17.48 -3.89 -9.89
CA ALA A 391 -16.39 -3.25 -9.13
C ALA A 391 -16.48 -1.71 -9.16
N ILE A 392 -16.84 -1.14 -10.31
CA ILE A 392 -17.11 0.30 -10.46
C ILE A 392 -18.35 0.68 -9.64
N ALA A 393 -19.44 -0.06 -9.77
CA ALA A 393 -20.69 0.19 -9.04
C ALA A 393 -20.53 0.10 -7.51
N ALA A 394 -19.66 -0.80 -7.03
CA ALA A 394 -19.32 -0.92 -5.61
C ALA A 394 -18.39 0.20 -5.09
N GLY A 395 -17.99 1.14 -5.95
CA GLY A 395 -17.03 2.19 -5.62
C GLY A 395 -15.66 1.63 -5.21
N VAL A 396 -15.26 0.50 -5.79
CA VAL A 396 -13.97 -0.13 -5.53
C VAL A 396 -12.93 0.35 -6.53
N ILE A 397 -13.30 0.69 -7.75
CA ILE A 397 -12.38 1.24 -8.74
C ILE A 397 -12.24 2.74 -8.56
N HIS A 398 -11.00 3.20 -8.40
CA HIS A 398 -10.68 4.59 -8.06
C HIS A 398 -10.05 5.35 -9.24
N LYS A 399 -9.21 4.67 -10.01
CA LYS A 399 -8.46 5.26 -11.13
C LYS A 399 -8.58 4.37 -12.37
N THR A 400 -8.60 4.99 -13.54
CA THR A 400 -8.66 4.29 -14.82
C THR A 400 -7.34 4.43 -15.57
N LEU A 401 -6.90 3.34 -16.19
CA LEU A 401 -5.76 3.27 -17.12
C LEU A 401 -6.25 2.62 -18.42
N ALA A 402 -6.72 3.44 -19.36
CA ALA A 402 -7.38 2.99 -20.58
C ALA A 402 -6.46 3.15 -21.79
N PHE A 403 -6.04 2.04 -22.39
CA PHE A 403 -5.28 2.01 -23.64
C PHE A 403 -6.24 1.91 -24.83
N ILE A 404 -6.12 2.82 -25.79
CA ILE A 404 -7.00 2.94 -26.95
C ILE A 404 -6.15 2.74 -28.21
N ALA A 405 -6.32 1.60 -28.86
CA ALA A 405 -5.62 1.27 -30.09
C ALA A 405 -6.36 1.86 -31.31
N PRO A 406 -5.64 2.31 -32.36
CA PRO A 406 -6.22 2.84 -33.59
C PRO A 406 -6.74 1.69 -34.48
N LYS A 407 -7.74 0.95 -33.97
CA LYS A 407 -8.37 -0.22 -34.60
C LYS A 407 -9.88 -0.09 -34.51
N LEU A 408 -10.60 -0.73 -35.44
CA LEU A 408 -12.05 -0.86 -35.43
C LEU A 408 -12.42 -2.34 -35.58
N ILE A 409 -13.39 -2.82 -34.82
CA ILE A 409 -13.88 -4.21 -34.87
C ILE A 409 -15.39 -4.26 -35.11
N GLY A 410 -16.14 -3.33 -34.53
CA GLY A 410 -17.58 -3.28 -34.54
C GLY A 410 -18.21 -4.45 -33.78
N GLY A 411 -19.43 -4.81 -34.17
CA GLY A 411 -20.13 -5.97 -33.65
C GLY A 411 -20.86 -5.71 -32.33
N VAL A 412 -22.17 -5.98 -32.35
CA VAL A 412 -23.04 -5.88 -31.16
C VAL A 412 -22.61 -6.86 -30.06
N ARG A 413 -22.15 -8.05 -30.45
CA ARG A 413 -21.68 -9.10 -29.53
C ARG A 413 -20.20 -8.98 -29.12
N ALA A 414 -19.45 -8.05 -29.72
CA ALA A 414 -18.07 -7.84 -29.33
C ALA A 414 -18.01 -7.16 -27.94
N PRO A 415 -17.26 -7.71 -26.98
CA PRO A 415 -17.27 -7.22 -25.61
C PRO A 415 -16.64 -5.83 -25.48
N SER A 416 -17.22 -5.01 -24.60
CA SER A 416 -16.69 -3.71 -24.16
C SER A 416 -15.90 -3.84 -22.84
N PRO A 417 -15.07 -2.84 -22.48
CA PRO A 417 -14.33 -2.85 -21.23
C PRO A 417 -15.21 -2.84 -19.98
N VAL A 418 -16.35 -2.16 -20.05
CA VAL A 418 -17.32 -2.03 -18.96
C VAL A 418 -18.62 -2.69 -19.42
N GLY A 419 -19.16 -3.57 -18.58
CA GLY A 419 -20.48 -4.17 -18.77
C GLY A 419 -21.60 -3.24 -18.27
N GLU A 420 -22.73 -3.83 -17.91
CA GLU A 420 -23.91 -3.09 -17.47
C GLU A 420 -23.70 -2.39 -16.12
N LEU A 421 -23.74 -1.05 -16.12
CA LEU A 421 -23.77 -0.21 -14.92
C LEU A 421 -25.20 0.18 -14.49
N GLY A 422 -26.20 -0.10 -15.32
CA GLY A 422 -27.60 0.28 -15.06
C GLY A 422 -27.94 1.74 -15.37
N ASN A 423 -27.03 2.48 -16.03
CA ASN A 423 -27.29 3.84 -16.47
C ASN A 423 -28.17 3.83 -17.73
N VAL A 424 -29.32 4.49 -17.66
CA VAL A 424 -30.30 4.58 -18.76
C VAL A 424 -30.32 5.97 -19.42
N GLU A 425 -29.75 6.98 -18.76
CA GLU A 425 -29.63 8.35 -19.28
C GLU A 425 -28.16 8.80 -19.35
N MET A 426 -27.80 9.61 -20.34
CA MET A 426 -26.43 10.13 -20.48
C MET A 426 -25.98 11.04 -19.33
N THR A 427 -26.93 11.67 -18.63
CA THR A 427 -26.69 12.45 -17.40
C THR A 427 -26.15 11.60 -16.25
N GLN A 428 -26.36 10.28 -16.28
CA GLN A 428 -25.88 9.31 -15.29
C GLN A 428 -24.48 8.78 -15.65
N ALA A 429 -23.94 9.11 -16.82
CA ALA A 429 -22.63 8.67 -17.24
C ALA A 429 -21.53 9.17 -16.27
N LEU A 430 -20.65 8.26 -15.86
CA LEU A 430 -19.55 8.59 -14.96
C LEU A 430 -18.50 9.42 -15.70
N SER A 431 -18.32 10.66 -15.29
CA SER A 431 -17.28 11.54 -15.83
C SER A 431 -15.92 11.23 -15.20
N ILE A 432 -14.89 11.05 -16.03
CA ILE A 432 -13.51 10.92 -15.56
C ILE A 432 -13.02 12.29 -15.05
N ILE A 433 -12.51 12.31 -13.83
CA ILE A 433 -11.97 13.48 -13.16
C ILE A 433 -10.48 13.60 -13.51
N GLU A 434 -10.05 14.82 -13.86
CA GLU A 434 -8.69 15.15 -14.31
C GLU A 434 -8.17 14.19 -15.40
N PRO A 435 -8.86 14.10 -16.55
CA PRO A 435 -8.43 13.23 -17.62
C PRO A 435 -7.10 13.72 -18.21
N HIS A 436 -6.11 12.83 -18.22
CA HIS A 436 -4.81 13.05 -18.86
C HIS A 436 -4.63 12.08 -20.02
N TRP A 437 -4.28 12.64 -21.18
CA TRP A 437 -4.10 11.92 -22.43
C TRP A 437 -2.62 11.89 -22.82
N GLN A 438 -2.12 10.71 -23.18
CA GLN A 438 -0.73 10.51 -23.58
C GLN A 438 -0.66 9.56 -24.78
N GLY A 439 0.15 9.89 -25.78
CA GLY A 439 0.47 8.94 -26.86
C GLY A 439 1.49 7.90 -26.39
N ILE A 440 1.23 6.61 -26.65
CA ILE A 440 2.13 5.49 -26.34
C ILE A 440 2.33 4.66 -27.62
N GLY A 441 3.41 4.98 -28.35
CA GLY A 441 3.59 4.46 -29.70
C GLY A 441 2.42 4.89 -30.59
N GLN A 442 1.67 3.93 -31.11
CA GLN A 442 0.47 4.17 -31.93
C GLN A 442 -0.83 4.22 -31.12
N ASP A 443 -0.82 3.84 -29.85
CA ASP A 443 -2.01 3.84 -29.00
C ASP A 443 -2.12 5.17 -28.22
N MET A 444 -3.32 5.47 -27.73
CA MET A 444 -3.55 6.55 -26.77
C MET A 444 -3.81 5.98 -25.38
N LEU A 445 -3.22 6.58 -24.36
CA LEU A 445 -3.46 6.28 -22.95
C LEU A 445 -4.30 7.40 -22.35
N LEU A 446 -5.47 7.04 -21.81
CA LEU A 446 -6.26 7.89 -20.94
C LEU A 446 -6.07 7.45 -19.48
N THR A 447 -5.68 8.39 -18.65
CA THR A 447 -5.64 8.25 -17.19
C THR A 447 -6.57 9.24 -16.52
N GLY A 448 -7.11 8.90 -15.37
CA GLY A 448 -7.91 9.81 -14.55
C GLY A 448 -8.66 9.07 -13.46
N TYR A 449 -9.35 9.82 -12.62
CA TYR A 449 -10.06 9.28 -11.46
C TYR A 449 -11.55 9.08 -11.73
N LEU A 450 -12.12 8.05 -11.13
CA LEU A 450 -13.57 7.84 -11.09
C LEU A 450 -14.19 8.60 -9.91
N PRO A 451 -15.46 9.04 -9.99
CA PRO A 451 -16.11 9.78 -8.90
C PRO A 451 -16.07 9.08 -7.54
N ALA A 452 -16.11 7.74 -7.52
CA ALA A 452 -16.04 6.94 -6.29
C ALA A 452 -14.74 7.13 -5.49
N SER A 453 -13.66 7.58 -6.12
CA SER A 453 -12.38 7.86 -5.44
C SER A 453 -12.41 9.14 -4.60
N GLY A 454 -13.42 10.01 -4.77
CA GLY A 454 -13.36 11.40 -4.33
C GLY A 454 -12.32 12.25 -5.09
N GLY A 455 -11.64 11.68 -6.08
CA GLY A 455 -10.64 12.33 -6.91
C GLY A 455 -9.50 12.96 -6.09
N PRO A 456 -8.93 14.07 -6.59
CA PRO A 456 -7.96 14.87 -5.85
C PRO A 456 -8.48 15.40 -4.51
N GLU A 457 -9.79 15.53 -4.33
CA GLU A 457 -10.37 16.04 -3.07
C GLU A 457 -10.21 15.04 -1.92
N ALA A 458 -10.28 13.73 -2.20
CA ALA A 458 -9.97 12.72 -1.18
C ALA A 458 -8.50 12.75 -0.79
N LEU A 459 -7.60 12.99 -1.75
CA LEU A 459 -6.17 13.13 -1.49
C LEU A 459 -5.88 14.43 -0.70
N ASP A 460 -6.53 15.54 -1.04
CA ASP A 460 -6.43 16.82 -0.34
C ASP A 460 -6.95 16.72 1.11
N ALA A 461 -8.05 16.00 1.33
CA ALA A 461 -8.57 15.70 2.66
C ALA A 461 -7.58 14.87 3.49
N ALA A 462 -6.88 13.90 2.87
CA ALA A 462 -5.85 13.10 3.52
C ALA A 462 -4.67 13.95 4.01
N LEU A 463 -4.36 15.04 3.31
CA LEU A 463 -3.25 15.93 3.62
C LEU A 463 -3.63 16.99 4.65
N SER A 464 -4.82 17.55 4.51
CA SER A 464 -5.33 18.63 5.38
C SER A 464 -5.79 18.14 6.75
N GLY A 465 -5.84 16.82 6.97
CA GLY A 465 -6.29 16.21 8.22
C GLY A 465 -7.79 16.32 8.50
N HIS A 466 -8.57 16.75 7.51
CA HIS A 466 -10.04 16.69 7.55
C HIS A 466 -10.51 15.24 7.31
N HIS A 467 -10.42 14.39 8.33
CA HIS A 467 -10.95 13.04 8.23
C HIS A 467 -12.49 13.04 8.26
N LEU A 468 -13.06 12.55 7.15
CA LEU A 468 -14.39 11.93 6.95
C LEU A 468 -15.66 12.80 7.03
N GLN A 469 -16.08 13.31 5.86
CA GLN A 469 -17.51 13.48 5.54
C GLN A 469 -17.92 12.94 4.16
N LEU A 470 -16.98 12.41 3.36
CA LEU A 470 -17.26 11.95 1.99
C LEU A 470 -17.94 10.56 1.95
N ALA A 471 -17.67 9.66 2.90
CA ALA A 471 -18.29 8.33 2.92
C ALA A 471 -19.75 8.33 3.41
N ALA A 472 -20.19 9.35 4.16
CA ALA A 472 -21.56 9.44 4.68
C ALA A 472 -22.53 10.06 3.66
N GLN A 473 -22.04 10.90 2.74
CA GLN A 473 -22.90 11.66 1.83
C GLN A 473 -23.35 10.87 0.59
N GLN A 474 -22.76 9.71 0.30
CA GLN A 474 -23.23 8.82 -0.78
C GLN A 474 -24.41 7.92 -0.36
N SER A 475 -24.90 8.04 0.89
CA SER A 475 -26.05 7.29 1.40
C SER A 475 -27.33 8.11 1.64
N ASN A 476 -27.27 9.44 1.50
CA ASN A 476 -28.39 10.34 1.79
C ASN A 476 -28.73 11.26 0.62
N GLY A 477 -29.17 10.66 -0.49
CA GLY A 477 -29.73 11.41 -1.61
C GLY A 477 -30.63 10.53 -2.46
N THR A 478 -31.93 10.87 -2.48
CA THR A 478 -33.03 10.36 -3.31
C THR A 478 -33.64 9.00 -2.92
N SER A 479 -34.84 9.08 -2.34
CA SER A 479 -35.79 7.97 -2.20
C SER A 479 -36.25 7.45 -3.58
N PRO A 480 -36.40 6.12 -3.73
CA PRO A 480 -37.56 5.59 -4.43
C PRO A 480 -38.30 4.54 -3.60
N SER A 481 -39.59 4.45 -3.89
CA SER A 481 -40.62 3.60 -3.30
C SER A 481 -40.36 2.10 -3.44
N SER A 482 -40.64 1.40 -2.33
CA SER A 482 -41.15 0.03 -2.16
C SER A 482 -40.52 -1.17 -2.91
N SER A 483 -40.09 -2.14 -2.08
CA SER A 483 -39.86 -3.58 -2.32
C SER A 483 -38.52 -4.01 -2.94
N ALA A 484 -37.49 -4.15 -2.07
CA ALA A 484 -36.35 -5.06 -2.25
C ALA A 484 -35.79 -5.47 -0.87
N PRO A 485 -35.28 -6.70 -0.69
CA PRO A 485 -34.96 -7.24 0.63
C PRO A 485 -33.65 -6.67 1.18
N ASP A 486 -33.65 -6.39 2.49
CA ASP A 486 -32.53 -5.92 3.30
C ASP A 486 -31.34 -6.91 3.22
N LEU A 487 -30.30 -6.49 2.51
CA LEU A 487 -29.00 -7.18 2.42
C LEU A 487 -27.87 -6.30 2.98
N SER A 488 -28.10 -5.73 4.16
CA SER A 488 -27.03 -5.16 4.98
C SER A 488 -26.38 -6.25 5.86
N PRO A 489 -25.05 -6.42 5.88
CA PRO A 489 -24.41 -7.10 6.99
C PRO A 489 -24.40 -6.15 8.20
N ARG A 490 -25.34 -6.40 9.12
CA ARG A 490 -25.27 -6.07 10.56
C ARG A 490 -25.08 -4.59 10.95
N GLY A 491 -26.20 -3.89 11.08
CA GLY A 491 -26.35 -2.70 11.95
C GLY A 491 -26.14 -2.93 13.46
N LYS A 492 -25.63 -4.11 13.89
CA LYS A 492 -25.29 -4.42 15.29
C LYS A 492 -23.79 -4.23 15.62
N ASP A 493 -22.91 -4.13 14.63
CA ASP A 493 -21.45 -4.08 14.90
C ASP A 493 -20.90 -2.67 15.18
N ARG A 494 -21.60 -1.60 14.75
CA ARG A 494 -21.17 -0.22 15.07
C ARG A 494 -21.30 0.16 16.55
N ARG A 495 -22.24 -0.44 17.29
CA ARG A 495 -22.36 -0.25 18.75
C ARG A 495 -21.50 -1.22 19.56
N ARG A 496 -21.05 -2.34 18.96
CA ARG A 496 -20.12 -3.29 19.58
C ARG A 496 -18.66 -2.88 19.41
N SER A 497 -18.28 -2.34 18.25
CA SER A 497 -16.90 -1.96 17.91
C SER A 497 -16.32 -0.85 18.80
N GLN A 498 -17.15 0.04 19.33
CA GLN A 498 -16.69 1.12 20.22
C GLN A 498 -16.45 0.65 21.66
N SER A 499 -17.03 -0.50 22.06
CA SER A 499 -16.81 -1.10 23.39
C SER A 499 -15.68 -2.13 23.39
N ASP A 500 -15.39 -2.77 22.25
CA ASP A 500 -14.31 -3.76 22.10
C ASP A 500 -12.96 -3.14 21.72
N SER A 501 -12.93 -1.98 21.05
CA SER A 501 -11.68 -1.27 20.72
C SER A 501 -10.90 -0.82 21.95
N ASN A 502 -11.55 -0.73 23.11
CA ASN A 502 -10.89 -0.39 24.37
C ASN A 502 -10.31 -1.61 25.11
N LYS A 503 -10.59 -2.84 24.65
CA LYS A 503 -10.15 -4.09 25.31
C LYS A 503 -8.97 -4.77 24.62
N ALA A 504 -8.83 -4.60 23.31
CA ALA A 504 -7.78 -5.24 22.53
C ALA A 504 -6.99 -4.24 21.68
N VAL A 505 -5.67 -4.38 21.73
CA VAL A 505 -4.72 -3.74 20.81
C VAL A 505 -4.55 -4.65 19.60
N HIS A 506 -4.69 -4.06 18.42
CA HIS A 506 -4.50 -4.75 17.16
C HIS A 506 -3.22 -4.29 16.50
N PHE A 507 -2.46 -5.25 16.00
CA PHE A 507 -1.27 -5.02 15.22
C PHE A 507 -1.20 -6.10 14.16
N TYR A 508 -0.65 -5.78 13.01
CA TYR A 508 -0.26 -6.77 12.02
C TYR A 508 1.15 -6.43 11.55
N LYS A 509 1.36 -5.15 11.33
CA LYS A 509 2.37 -4.72 10.42
C LYS A 509 2.97 -3.39 10.84
N ALA A 510 4.21 -3.13 10.45
CA ALA A 510 5.06 -2.13 11.11
C ALA A 510 4.57 -0.67 11.04
N TRP A 511 3.62 -0.33 10.16
CA TRP A 511 3.00 1.00 10.06
C TRP A 511 1.72 1.17 10.90
N ASP A 512 1.19 0.10 11.50
CA ASP A 512 0.07 0.23 12.44
C ASP A 512 0.54 1.00 13.68
N GLU A 513 -0.39 1.60 14.44
CA GLU A 513 -0.08 2.29 15.70
C GLU A 513 0.78 1.40 16.63
N TYR A 514 0.57 0.09 16.60
CA TYR A 514 1.32 -0.90 17.36
C TYR A 514 2.21 -1.79 16.48
N GLY A 515 2.61 -1.30 15.31
CA GLY A 515 3.32 -2.07 14.29
C GLY A 515 4.70 -2.59 14.73
N ALA A 516 5.38 -1.85 15.60
CA ALA A 516 6.64 -2.28 16.20
C ALA A 516 6.50 -3.55 17.08
N LEU A 517 5.27 -4.01 17.38
CA LEU A 517 5.05 -5.31 18.04
C LEU A 517 5.25 -6.50 17.09
N SER A 518 5.12 -6.30 15.78
CA SER A 518 5.28 -7.34 14.76
C SER A 518 6.69 -7.92 14.75
N ASN A 519 6.82 -9.22 14.45
CA ASN A 519 8.10 -9.87 14.16
C ASN A 519 8.75 -9.37 12.86
N PHE A 520 7.97 -8.69 12.00
CA PHE A 520 8.44 -8.06 10.75
C PHE A 520 8.98 -6.64 10.95
N SER A 521 9.00 -6.09 12.16
CA SER A 521 9.61 -4.78 12.42
C SER A 521 11.15 -4.82 12.28
N CYS A 522 11.76 -3.72 11.84
CA CYS A 522 13.21 -3.54 11.62
C CYS A 522 14.04 -3.40 12.92
N HIS A 523 13.96 -4.39 13.82
CA HIS A 523 14.70 -4.39 15.08
C HIS A 523 15.68 -5.56 15.11
N PRO A 524 16.99 -5.32 14.87
CA PRO A 524 17.99 -6.36 14.87
C PRO A 524 18.10 -7.07 16.22
N ILE A 525 18.38 -8.37 16.22
CA ILE A 525 18.55 -9.17 17.43
C ILE A 525 19.85 -9.97 17.35
N ARG A 526 20.55 -10.09 18.46
CA ARG A 526 21.78 -10.90 18.54
C ARG A 526 21.46 -12.23 19.24
N LEU A 527 21.56 -13.34 18.50
CA LEU A 527 21.25 -14.70 18.96
C LEU A 527 22.18 -15.72 18.30
N SER A 528 22.42 -16.84 18.99
CA SER A 528 23.18 -17.98 18.44
C SER A 528 22.51 -18.55 17.20
N GLN A 529 23.31 -19.08 16.27
CA GLN A 529 22.83 -19.78 15.09
C GLN A 529 22.28 -21.17 15.43
N GLU A 530 22.82 -21.84 16.45
CA GLU A 530 22.31 -23.11 16.94
C GLU A 530 21.10 -22.92 17.85
N PRO A 531 20.13 -23.84 17.80
CA PRO A 531 18.95 -23.74 18.65
C PRO A 531 19.34 -23.95 20.12
N MET A 532 18.94 -23.03 20.99
CA MET A 532 19.11 -23.22 22.44
C MET A 532 18.30 -24.44 22.88
N THR A 533 19.00 -25.52 23.22
CA THR A 533 18.38 -26.81 23.58
C THR A 533 17.82 -26.83 25.00
N ASP A 534 18.21 -25.90 25.88
CA ASP A 534 17.71 -25.82 27.26
C ASP A 534 17.58 -24.38 27.79
N ALA A 535 16.53 -24.15 28.59
CA ALA A 535 16.23 -22.85 29.21
C ALA A 535 17.12 -22.48 30.42
N SER A 536 18.08 -23.34 30.80
CA SER A 536 18.92 -23.20 31.99
C SER A 536 20.39 -22.89 31.72
N THR A 537 20.83 -22.80 30.47
CA THR A 537 22.26 -22.65 30.12
C THR A 537 22.58 -21.22 29.67
N SER A 538 22.21 -20.22 30.47
CA SER A 538 22.58 -18.82 30.21
C SER A 538 23.86 -18.36 30.92
N GLN A 539 24.65 -19.26 31.50
CA GLN A 539 25.76 -18.85 32.37
C GLN A 539 27.15 -19.37 31.99
N ASN A 540 27.34 -20.27 31.02
CA ASN A 540 28.68 -20.83 30.72
C ASN A 540 29.00 -21.06 29.22
N CYS A 541 28.45 -20.27 28.29
CA CYS A 541 28.96 -20.22 26.92
C CYS A 541 29.88 -19.00 26.76
N THR A 542 31.18 -19.21 26.99
CA THR A 542 32.23 -18.19 26.83
C THR A 542 32.80 -18.11 25.41
N ASP A 543 32.36 -18.96 24.49
CA ASP A 543 32.77 -18.87 23.08
C ASP A 543 31.94 -17.81 22.36
N THR A 544 32.60 -16.69 22.07
CA THR A 544 32.05 -15.51 21.40
C THR A 544 31.76 -15.70 19.91
N ASP A 545 32.12 -16.86 19.33
CA ASP A 545 32.15 -17.10 17.89
C ASP A 545 30.83 -17.61 17.29
N ASP A 546 29.82 -17.97 18.10
CA ASP A 546 28.55 -18.55 17.59
C ASP A 546 27.36 -17.56 17.55
N TRP A 547 27.58 -16.31 17.95
CA TRP A 547 26.53 -15.28 17.98
C TRP A 547 26.43 -14.53 16.65
N ARG A 548 25.24 -14.51 16.05
CA ARG A 548 24.93 -13.71 14.86
C ARG A 548 24.00 -12.54 15.18
N GLU A 549 24.23 -11.41 14.54
CA GLU A 549 23.23 -10.35 14.44
C GLU A 549 22.25 -10.66 13.30
N TRP A 550 20.98 -10.79 13.64
CA TRP A 550 19.89 -11.01 12.71
C TRP A 550 19.16 -9.70 12.48
N ARG A 551 18.92 -9.35 11.22
CA ARG A 551 18.28 -8.07 10.85
C ARG A 551 16.88 -7.87 11.43
N SER A 552 16.16 -8.96 11.73
CA SER A 552 14.90 -8.94 12.47
C SER A 552 14.57 -10.29 13.11
N VAL A 553 13.52 -10.31 13.93
CA VAL A 553 12.91 -11.55 14.48
C VAL A 553 12.50 -12.51 13.36
N GLU A 554 11.97 -12.02 12.24
CA GLU A 554 11.56 -12.88 11.12
C GLU A 554 12.75 -13.54 10.42
N HIS A 555 13.90 -12.85 10.29
CA HIS A 555 15.11 -13.45 9.70
C HIS A 555 15.56 -14.65 10.54
N TYR A 556 15.66 -14.45 11.86
CA TYR A 556 16.01 -15.52 12.79
C TYR A 556 14.99 -16.67 12.72
N TYR A 557 13.69 -16.36 12.82
CA TYR A 557 12.64 -17.38 12.82
C TYR A 557 12.62 -18.24 11.55
N GLN A 558 12.83 -17.64 10.37
CA GLN A 558 12.86 -18.39 9.11
C GLN A 558 14.12 -19.22 8.96
N ALA A 559 15.28 -18.74 9.43
CA ALA A 559 16.53 -19.49 9.41
C ALA A 559 16.49 -20.71 10.35
N GLN A 560 15.89 -20.55 11.53
CA GLN A 560 15.80 -21.61 12.54
C GLN A 560 14.96 -22.82 12.13
N LYS A 561 14.17 -22.71 11.05
CA LYS A 561 13.52 -23.87 10.42
C LYS A 561 14.53 -24.91 9.92
N PHE A 562 15.71 -24.45 9.52
CA PHE A 562 16.73 -25.24 8.84
C PHE A 562 18.00 -25.44 9.70
N ALA A 563 18.00 -24.88 10.91
CA ALA A 563 19.07 -25.09 11.87
C ALA A 563 19.18 -26.57 12.25
N SER A 564 20.40 -27.04 12.45
CA SER A 564 20.65 -28.43 12.83
C SER A 564 20.30 -28.66 14.29
N THR A 565 19.76 -29.84 14.59
CA THR A 565 19.57 -30.32 15.96
C THR A 565 20.74 -31.18 16.45
N SER A 566 21.71 -31.49 15.58
CA SER A 566 22.89 -32.31 15.90
C SER A 566 24.00 -32.14 14.83
N GLY A 567 24.94 -31.22 15.04
CA GLY A 567 26.14 -31.01 14.18
C GLY A 567 25.97 -29.98 13.05
N ALA A 568 26.98 -29.79 12.21
CA ALA A 568 26.99 -28.76 11.15
C ALA A 568 25.79 -28.88 10.18
N SER A 569 25.06 -27.78 9.96
CA SER A 569 23.81 -27.78 9.19
C SER A 569 24.06 -28.04 7.69
N ALA A 570 23.53 -29.16 7.18
CA ALA A 570 23.45 -29.43 5.73
C ALA A 570 22.66 -28.34 4.96
N ASN A 571 21.97 -27.45 5.67
CA ASN A 571 21.18 -26.35 5.14
C ASN A 571 21.85 -24.98 5.34
N ALA A 572 23.15 -24.92 5.62
CA ALA A 572 23.88 -23.67 5.85
C ALA A 572 23.64 -22.61 4.75
N ALA A 573 23.54 -23.04 3.48
CA ALA A 573 23.29 -22.13 2.36
C ALA A 573 21.94 -21.40 2.45
N ILE A 574 20.84 -22.08 2.85
CA ILE A 574 19.54 -21.42 3.00
C ILE A 574 19.47 -20.56 4.25
N ILE A 575 20.15 -20.96 5.33
CA ILE A 575 20.30 -20.13 6.53
C ILE A 575 20.96 -18.81 6.17
N GLU A 576 22.07 -18.87 5.42
CA GLU A 576 22.81 -17.67 4.98
C GLU A 576 21.96 -16.79 4.05
N MET A 577 21.28 -17.38 3.06
CA MET A 577 20.40 -16.64 2.17
C MET A 577 19.25 -15.95 2.92
N VAL A 578 18.68 -16.59 3.94
CA VAL A 578 17.62 -16.00 4.76
C VAL A 578 18.16 -14.89 5.66
N ALA A 579 19.36 -15.05 6.21
CA ALA A 579 19.98 -14.06 7.06
C ALA A 579 20.39 -12.78 6.32
N GLU A 580 20.87 -12.93 5.08
CA GLU A 580 21.27 -11.82 4.20
C GLU A 580 20.14 -11.24 3.35
N ALA A 581 18.91 -11.76 3.52
CA ALA A 581 17.74 -11.20 2.86
C ALA A 581 17.63 -9.69 3.13
N ALA A 582 17.20 -8.92 2.12
CA ALA A 582 17.18 -7.47 2.25
C ALA A 582 16.09 -6.99 3.21
N SER A 583 15.03 -7.78 3.39
CA SER A 583 13.88 -7.45 4.23
C SER A 583 13.29 -8.66 4.96
N PRO A 584 12.55 -8.45 6.07
CA PRO A 584 11.80 -9.50 6.76
C PRO A 584 10.85 -10.28 5.82
N GLU A 585 10.21 -9.61 4.87
CA GLU A 585 9.32 -10.21 3.88
C GLU A 585 10.06 -11.11 2.89
N GLU A 586 11.26 -10.72 2.50
CA GLU A 586 12.13 -11.55 1.66
C GLU A 586 12.63 -12.78 2.42
N ALA A 587 13.05 -12.62 3.68
CA ALA A 587 13.41 -13.73 4.56
C ALA A 587 12.24 -14.73 4.70
N ALA A 588 11.03 -14.22 4.93
CA ALA A 588 9.79 -15.02 4.96
C ALA A 588 9.53 -15.75 3.64
N ARG A 589 9.70 -15.05 2.51
CA ARG A 589 9.51 -15.64 1.17
C ARG A 589 10.50 -16.76 0.90
N LEU A 590 11.79 -16.53 1.15
CA LEU A 590 12.87 -17.51 0.95
C LEU A 590 12.63 -18.75 1.82
N GLY A 591 12.42 -18.56 3.13
CA GLY A 591 12.20 -19.66 4.06
C GLY A 591 10.94 -20.48 3.75
N ARG A 592 9.80 -19.82 3.47
CA ARG A 592 8.55 -20.51 3.10
C ARG A 592 8.64 -21.21 1.75
N ARG A 593 9.32 -20.63 0.75
CA ARG A 593 9.54 -21.27 -0.55
C ARG A 593 10.39 -22.51 -0.40
N HIS A 594 11.49 -22.41 0.33
CA HIS A 594 12.39 -23.54 0.55
C HIS A 594 11.71 -24.68 1.33
N GLN A 595 10.97 -24.36 2.41
CA GLN A 595 10.18 -25.33 3.16
C GLN A 595 9.18 -26.12 2.27
N ARG A 596 8.55 -25.45 1.30
CA ARG A 596 7.59 -26.08 0.39
C ARG A 596 8.26 -26.95 -0.67
N LEU A 597 9.40 -26.51 -1.21
CA LEU A 597 10.14 -27.26 -2.23
C LEU A 597 10.96 -28.41 -1.63
N GLN A 598 11.44 -28.26 -0.41
CA GLN A 598 12.26 -29.24 0.32
C GLN A 598 11.75 -29.40 1.76
N PRO A 599 10.58 -30.04 1.98
CA PRO A 599 10.04 -30.23 3.33
C PRO A 599 10.97 -31.00 4.26
N ALA A 600 11.75 -31.94 3.73
CA ALA A 600 12.73 -32.73 4.48
C ALA A 600 13.93 -31.92 5.00
N ALA A 601 14.17 -30.71 4.47
CA ALA A 601 15.20 -29.82 4.97
C ALA A 601 14.79 -29.12 6.28
N VAL A 602 13.50 -29.06 6.59
CA VAL A 602 13.02 -28.50 7.85
C VAL A 602 13.34 -29.46 8.99
N ARG A 603 13.85 -28.92 10.11
CA ARG A 603 14.16 -29.72 11.30
C ARG A 603 12.94 -30.53 11.78
N PRO A 604 13.12 -31.78 12.22
CA PRO A 604 12.02 -32.71 12.47
C PRO A 604 11.13 -32.30 13.66
N ASP A 605 11.67 -31.55 14.61
CA ASP A 605 10.99 -31.05 15.80
C ASP A 605 10.40 -29.64 15.62
N TRP A 606 10.38 -29.09 14.40
CA TRP A 606 9.97 -27.70 14.14
C TRP A 606 8.58 -27.34 14.71
N ASP A 607 7.61 -28.26 14.62
CA ASP A 607 6.27 -28.00 15.15
C ASP A 607 6.24 -27.85 16.68
N GLN A 608 7.18 -28.46 17.39
CA GLN A 608 7.36 -28.33 18.83
C GLN A 608 8.22 -27.10 19.17
N ALA A 609 9.26 -26.82 18.37
CA ALA A 609 10.25 -25.77 18.63
C ALA A 609 9.77 -24.35 18.24
N LYS A 610 8.91 -24.19 17.23
CA LYS A 610 8.57 -22.88 16.64
C LYS A 610 8.09 -21.81 17.62
N LEU A 611 7.34 -22.19 18.66
CA LEU A 611 6.88 -21.26 19.70
C LEU A 611 8.03 -20.76 20.58
N GLN A 612 8.94 -21.65 20.96
CA GLN A 612 10.10 -21.31 21.79
C GLN A 612 11.10 -20.45 21.01
N VAL A 613 11.36 -20.79 19.75
CA VAL A 613 12.21 -20.00 18.85
C VAL A 613 11.69 -18.57 18.72
N MET A 614 10.38 -18.39 18.47
CA MET A 614 9.75 -17.07 18.39
C MET A 614 9.86 -16.33 19.73
N LEU A 615 9.56 -16.99 20.86
CA LEU A 615 9.62 -16.38 22.18
C LEU A 615 11.03 -15.87 22.54
N ALA A 616 12.07 -16.66 22.26
CA ALA A 616 13.46 -16.27 22.50
C ALA A 616 13.84 -15.01 21.70
N ALA A 617 13.47 -14.95 20.43
CA ALA A 617 13.70 -13.81 19.57
C ALA A 617 12.95 -12.55 20.02
N LEU A 618 11.69 -12.69 20.42
CA LEU A 618 10.90 -11.58 20.95
C LEU A 618 11.52 -11.05 22.25
N ARG A 619 11.92 -11.91 23.18
CA ARG A 619 12.60 -11.49 24.43
C ARG A 619 13.81 -10.60 24.13
N VAL A 620 14.72 -11.06 23.28
CA VAL A 620 15.90 -10.26 22.90
C VAL A 620 15.49 -8.93 22.28
N LYS A 621 14.53 -8.92 21.34
CA LYS A 621 14.05 -7.67 20.74
C LYS A 621 13.58 -6.66 21.79
N PHE A 622 12.69 -7.05 22.70
CA PHE A 622 12.13 -6.11 23.67
C PHE A 622 13.08 -5.79 24.84
N ILE A 623 14.12 -6.59 25.08
CA ILE A 623 15.20 -6.26 26.02
C ILE A 623 16.18 -5.26 25.40
N THR A 624 16.55 -5.46 24.13
CA THR A 624 17.54 -4.62 23.45
C THR A 624 16.97 -3.26 23.06
N HIS A 625 15.74 -3.21 22.54
CA HIS A 625 15.19 -1.99 21.94
C HIS A 625 14.20 -1.28 22.86
N GLU A 626 14.57 -0.10 23.33
CA GLU A 626 13.78 0.70 24.27
C GLU A 626 12.42 1.11 23.70
N GLY A 627 12.37 1.44 22.42
CA GLY A 627 11.15 1.86 21.74
C GLY A 627 10.03 0.83 21.75
N PRO A 628 10.23 -0.33 21.09
CA PRO A 628 9.30 -1.45 21.15
C PRO A 628 8.98 -1.89 22.58
N ARG A 629 9.96 -1.83 23.50
CA ARG A 629 9.74 -2.14 24.92
C ARG A 629 8.71 -1.21 25.56
N LYS A 630 8.91 0.11 25.43
CA LYS A 630 7.97 1.12 25.93
C LYS A 630 6.59 0.94 25.31
N LEU A 631 6.52 0.67 24.00
CA LEU A 631 5.26 0.39 23.32
C LEU A 631 4.55 -0.82 23.90
N LEU A 632 5.24 -1.96 24.07
CA LEU A 632 4.67 -3.16 24.65
C LEU A 632 4.16 -2.92 26.07
N LEU A 633 4.95 -2.25 26.90
CA LEU A 633 4.57 -1.91 28.28
C LEU A 633 3.40 -0.93 28.34
N SER A 634 3.23 -0.02 27.37
CA SER A 634 2.07 0.89 27.28
C SER A 634 0.72 0.16 27.10
N THR A 635 0.76 -1.12 26.77
CA THR A 635 -0.43 -1.97 26.66
C THR A 635 -0.78 -2.67 27.97
N ALA A 636 0.09 -2.60 28.98
CA ALA A 636 -0.20 -3.08 30.32
C ALA A 636 -1.30 -2.22 30.97
N GLY A 637 -2.00 -2.83 31.93
CA GLY A 637 -3.00 -2.11 32.71
C GLY A 637 -2.33 -1.26 33.78
N GLN A 638 -2.97 -0.17 34.18
CA GLN A 638 -2.50 0.67 35.29
C GLN A 638 -3.29 0.35 36.57
N GLY A 639 -2.58 0.20 37.69
CA GLY A 639 -3.20 -0.13 38.98
C GLY A 639 -3.91 -1.49 38.94
N THR A 640 -5.21 -1.51 39.23
CA THR A 640 -6.04 -2.73 39.21
C THR A 640 -6.69 -3.02 37.86
N ALA A 641 -6.48 -2.16 36.85
CA ALA A 641 -7.03 -2.39 35.52
C ALA A 641 -6.26 -3.54 34.82
N PRO A 642 -6.94 -4.49 34.16
CA PRO A 642 -6.26 -5.53 33.39
C PRO A 642 -5.58 -4.93 32.16
N GLY A 643 -4.45 -5.52 31.75
CA GLY A 643 -3.78 -5.15 30.51
C GLY A 643 -4.62 -5.43 29.26
N ARG A 644 -4.39 -4.66 28.21
CA ARG A 644 -5.08 -4.81 26.92
C ARG A 644 -4.66 -6.13 26.26
N LEU A 645 -5.61 -6.84 25.66
CA LEU A 645 -5.35 -8.04 24.87
C LEU A 645 -4.54 -7.67 23.63
N LEU A 646 -3.45 -8.38 23.34
CA LEU A 646 -2.69 -8.18 22.10
C LEU A 646 -3.15 -9.17 21.03
N GLN A 647 -3.53 -8.66 19.86
CA GLN A 647 -4.06 -9.48 18.79
C GLN A 647 -3.43 -9.16 17.43
N GLU A 648 -2.72 -10.14 16.89
CA GLU A 648 -2.18 -10.12 15.54
C GLU A 648 -3.33 -10.29 14.52
N ARG A 649 -3.39 -9.42 13.49
CA ARG A 649 -4.49 -9.31 12.51
C ARG A 649 -4.14 -9.69 11.07
N SER A 650 -3.08 -10.46 10.83
CA SER A 650 -2.77 -11.04 9.53
C SER A 650 -3.96 -11.82 8.97
N PRO A 651 -4.45 -11.50 7.77
CA PRO A 651 -5.65 -12.12 7.22
C PRO A 651 -5.44 -13.58 6.78
N SER A 652 -4.19 -13.97 6.52
CA SER A 652 -3.84 -15.32 6.01
C SER A 652 -3.19 -16.24 7.03
N ASP A 653 -2.76 -15.74 8.19
CA ASP A 653 -2.12 -16.57 9.20
C ASP A 653 -3.12 -16.96 10.30
N PHE A 654 -3.50 -18.24 10.38
CA PHE A 654 -4.44 -18.70 11.41
C PHE A 654 -3.72 -19.24 12.66
N PHE A 655 -2.41 -19.40 12.61
CA PHE A 655 -1.62 -19.89 13.74
C PHE A 655 -1.10 -18.72 14.56
N TRP A 656 -0.31 -17.85 13.95
CA TRP A 656 0.26 -16.68 14.61
C TRP A 656 -0.78 -15.57 14.84
N ALA A 657 -1.80 -15.49 13.97
CA ALA A 657 -2.86 -14.48 14.01
C ALA A 657 -4.26 -15.03 14.22
N LYS A 658 -5.25 -14.13 14.13
CA LYS A 658 -6.67 -14.47 14.11
C LYS A 658 -7.21 -14.83 12.72
N GLY A 659 -6.47 -14.60 11.64
CA GLY A 659 -6.98 -14.78 10.27
C GLY A 659 -8.10 -13.78 9.92
N HIS A 660 -8.48 -13.74 8.64
CA HIS A 660 -9.50 -12.81 8.13
C HIS A 660 -10.91 -13.06 8.69
N ASP A 661 -11.22 -14.27 9.17
CA ASP A 661 -12.51 -14.63 9.74
C ASP A 661 -12.52 -14.63 11.28
N GLY A 662 -11.39 -14.32 11.91
CA GLY A 662 -11.26 -14.26 13.36
C GLY A 662 -11.17 -15.63 14.07
N THR A 663 -11.00 -16.74 13.35
CA THR A 663 -10.94 -18.09 13.94
C THR A 663 -9.55 -18.53 14.39
N GLY A 664 -8.50 -17.82 13.98
CA GLY A 664 -7.11 -18.16 14.27
C GLY A 664 -6.73 -18.12 15.76
N SER A 665 -5.57 -18.71 16.06
CA SER A 665 -5.08 -18.96 17.43
C SER A 665 -4.39 -17.76 18.07
N ASN A 666 -3.91 -16.77 17.31
CA ASN A 666 -3.23 -15.58 17.84
C ASN A 666 -2.01 -15.92 18.73
N HIS A 667 -1.18 -16.89 18.33
CA HIS A 667 -0.01 -17.27 19.13
C HIS A 667 0.97 -16.11 19.34
N LEU A 668 1.14 -15.19 18.36
CA LEU A 668 2.07 -14.07 18.51
C LEU A 668 1.62 -13.11 19.61
N GLY A 669 0.33 -12.75 19.60
CA GLY A 669 -0.25 -11.91 20.66
C GLY A 669 -0.09 -12.52 22.05
N ARG A 670 -0.25 -13.84 22.19
CA ARG A 670 -0.02 -14.56 23.46
C ARG A 670 1.43 -14.48 23.93
N LEU A 671 2.39 -14.73 23.05
CA LEU A 671 3.82 -14.64 23.38
C LEU A 671 4.21 -13.21 23.78
N LEU A 672 3.69 -12.18 23.08
CA LEU A 672 3.95 -10.79 23.45
C LEU A 672 3.39 -10.42 24.82
N MET A 673 2.21 -10.92 25.17
CA MET A 673 1.65 -10.71 26.51
C MET A 673 2.48 -11.41 27.60
N GLN A 674 3.07 -12.56 27.29
CA GLN A 674 4.03 -13.22 28.18
C GLN A 674 5.31 -12.37 28.35
N VAL A 675 5.92 -11.89 27.26
CA VAL A 675 7.10 -11.02 27.32
C VAL A 675 6.80 -9.72 28.09
N ARG A 676 5.61 -9.15 27.92
CA ARG A 676 5.15 -7.98 28.67
C ARG A 676 5.15 -8.24 30.19
N GLU A 677 4.62 -9.38 30.61
CA GLU A 677 4.56 -9.77 32.02
C GLU A 677 5.98 -9.98 32.59
N GLU A 678 6.85 -10.66 31.85
CA GLU A 678 8.26 -10.87 32.24
C GLU A 678 9.00 -9.53 32.44
N LEU A 679 8.79 -8.55 31.55
CA LEU A 679 9.39 -7.22 31.66
C LEU A 679 8.86 -6.42 32.85
N LEU A 680 7.57 -6.53 33.16
CA LEU A 680 6.97 -5.86 34.33
C LEU A 680 7.54 -6.43 35.64
N GLN A 681 7.71 -7.74 35.73
CA GLN A 681 8.29 -8.39 36.90
C GLN A 681 9.75 -7.97 37.13
N GLN A 682 10.53 -7.82 36.06
CA GLN A 682 11.90 -7.31 36.13
C GLN A 682 11.95 -5.84 36.61
N GLN A 683 11.00 -4.99 36.21
CA GLN A 683 10.94 -3.60 36.70
C GLN A 683 10.64 -3.51 38.21
N VAL A 684 9.78 -4.40 38.74
CA VAL A 684 9.48 -4.44 40.18
C VAL A 684 10.71 -4.84 40.99
N GLN A 685 11.52 -5.77 40.50
CA GLN A 685 12.72 -6.27 41.20
C GLN A 685 13.90 -5.27 41.25
N VAL A 686 13.92 -4.24 40.39
CA VAL A 686 15.00 -3.23 40.31
C VAL A 686 14.68 -1.97 41.13
N SER A 687 13.53 -1.90 41.80
CA SER A 687 13.16 -0.80 42.72
C SER A 687 14.03 -0.89 44.00
N PRO A 688 14.72 0.18 44.46
CA PRO A 688 15.64 0.07 45.57
C PRO A 688 14.89 -0.23 46.88
N THR A 689 15.26 -1.33 47.53
CA THR A 689 14.98 -1.56 48.94
C THR A 689 15.46 -0.34 49.74
N PRO A 690 14.63 0.31 50.55
CA PRO A 690 15.11 1.39 51.43
C PRO A 690 16.20 0.81 52.33
N LEU A 691 17.38 1.43 52.33
CA LEU A 691 18.41 1.14 53.33
C LEU A 691 17.77 1.32 54.72
N PRO A 692 17.96 0.38 55.65
CA PRO A 692 17.42 0.51 57.00
C PRO A 692 18.04 1.75 57.66
N GLU A 693 17.17 2.63 58.16
CA GLU A 693 17.55 3.79 58.95
C GLU A 693 18.43 3.34 60.12
N MET A 694 19.65 3.88 60.17
CA MET A 694 20.52 3.84 61.32
C MET A 694 19.83 4.57 62.48
N VAL A 695 19.16 3.81 63.35
CA VAL A 695 18.72 4.30 64.66
C VAL A 695 19.97 4.48 65.52
N GLY A 696 20.42 5.72 65.66
CA GLY A 696 21.39 6.11 66.67
C GLY A 696 20.81 5.88 68.07
N GLN A 697 21.55 5.14 68.89
CA GLN A 697 21.40 5.18 70.34
C GLN A 697 22.68 5.75 70.96
N THR A 698 22.45 6.81 71.74
CA THR A 698 23.28 7.51 72.74
C THR A 698 24.52 8.24 72.28
#